data_AF-A0A4R2RBF7-F1
#
_entry.id   AF-A0A4R2RBF7-F1
#
_cell.length_a   1.000
_cell.length_b   1.000
_cell.length_c   1.000
_cell.angle_alpha   90.00
_cell.angle_beta   90.00
_cell.angle_gamma   90.00
#
_symmetry.space_group_name_H-M   'P 1'
#
loop_
_entity.id
_entity.type
_entity.pdbx_description
1 polymer ?
#
loop_
_entity_poly.entity_id
_entity_poly.type
_entity_poly.pdbx_seq_one_letter_code
_entity_poly.pdbx_strand_id
1 'polypeptide(L)'
;MNHARSVVIMTHRFDPTADRVVEKLNEREANLFRFDAGDFPEQLMVSAELADEQWEGSLRTARRSVELSRISGIYYRRPTSFQFHPDMSENEQRWAAVQARMGFGGLLSALRPWLNHPHRIGLAEYKPAQLCYARDVGLRVPRTLVTNDADKARNFVAELGRAVCKPFGGAGITDSDGTRQVYATLVVPEQCVDQNIARTMHLFQEWVPKVHEVRLTVVADQFFATRIDSGSPESYLDWRADYDSLTYSIVQTPSSIRSAVGKLLRRLASGSPPWISWFHPAVSGGSWNAIPMGSGHGSRMKPECRSPAPSPTHWKGPPAVLESPQLQSEFVHDLVDSGALTDPGWIAAFTEVPRAAFVPYFFDQQAGIPDWFLVEAESAEWAAGVYSRRALITQLDGDTGKASQARQNGRVDGIPTSSSSSPTLMASMLESLDVHDGHTVLEIGVGTGYNAGLLAHRLGADNVTSLDVDAALVSLARTRLDVLGYRPHLEAADGAKGCAARGPFDRVLATVGFDRIPAEWIEQTKPGGKILVPVDRHGTGGLLALLTVTEDGKAQRKRAQGGFLPGTGFFMPVRANQGATPSRVPSVDLDKLASRRTELPADLATSPRESFQFFGALLVGGFSWVQFTPRDGAPTETWLTQPSGAWVCHRTDPDGIHQVYQGGPRRLWDELESSYQEWVRLGRPQRQRFGLTVDGTEHTLWLDQPAGAHQWSLVPGSTPEHR
;
A
#
# COMPACT_ATOMS: atom_id res chain seq x y z
N MET A 1 -19.48 40.29 9.05
CA MET A 1 -19.01 39.27 8.10
C MET A 1 -17.49 39.37 8.05
N ASN A 2 -16.77 38.33 8.45
CA ASN A 2 -15.35 38.42 8.81
C ASN A 2 -14.46 38.55 7.54
N HIS A 3 -13.68 39.63 7.45
CA HIS A 3 -12.80 40.01 6.32
C HIS A 3 -11.50 39.16 6.24
N ALA A 4 -11.58 37.87 6.58
CA ALA A 4 -10.40 37.12 6.96
C ALA A 4 -9.62 36.57 5.74
N ARG A 5 -8.37 37.00 5.62
CA ARG A 5 -7.39 36.59 4.60
C ARG A 5 -6.99 35.11 4.75
N SER A 6 -6.65 34.44 3.64
CA SER A 6 -6.37 33.01 3.59
C SER A 6 -4.93 32.69 3.17
N VAL A 7 -4.32 31.71 3.82
CA VAL A 7 -3.05 31.10 3.39
C VAL A 7 -3.36 29.88 2.53
N VAL A 8 -2.78 29.88 1.33
CA VAL A 8 -2.86 28.76 0.39
C VAL A 8 -1.69 27.81 0.61
N ILE A 9 -1.97 26.51 0.67
CA ILE A 9 -0.96 25.46 0.81
C ILE A 9 -1.04 24.55 -0.41
N MET A 10 -0.05 24.65 -1.29
CA MET A 10 0.06 23.86 -2.51
C MET A 10 0.93 22.65 -2.27
N THR A 11 0.30 21.49 -2.12
CA THR A 11 0.99 20.25 -1.78
C THR A 11 0.11 19.05 -2.11
N HIS A 12 0.73 17.90 -2.35
CA HIS A 12 0.00 16.66 -2.51
C HIS A 12 -0.79 16.29 -1.26
N ARG A 13 -1.84 15.50 -1.47
CA ARG A 13 -2.78 15.08 -0.41
C ARG A 13 -2.08 14.50 0.83
N PHE A 14 -0.93 13.86 0.62
CA PHE A 14 -0.19 13.09 1.63
C PHE A 14 1.18 13.68 2.05
N ASP A 15 1.28 14.97 2.40
CA ASP A 15 2.55 15.58 2.87
C ASP A 15 2.56 15.86 4.39
N PRO A 16 3.20 15.00 5.21
CA PRO A 16 3.25 15.19 6.68
C PRO A 16 4.02 16.43 7.11
N THR A 17 4.93 16.95 6.27
CA THR A 17 5.59 18.24 6.56
C THR A 17 4.62 19.39 6.42
N ALA A 18 3.71 19.33 5.44
CA ALA A 18 2.67 20.33 5.28
C ALA A 18 1.64 20.24 6.41
N ASP A 19 1.31 19.04 6.88
CA ASP A 19 0.39 18.82 8.01
C ASP A 19 0.86 19.53 9.29
N ARG A 20 2.16 19.44 9.63
CA ARG A 20 2.73 20.21 10.75
C ARG A 20 2.64 21.73 10.57
N VAL A 21 2.72 22.22 9.33
CA VAL A 21 2.52 23.65 9.05
C VAL A 21 1.04 24.02 9.20
N VAL A 22 0.13 23.18 8.74
CA VAL A 22 -1.33 23.34 8.89
C VAL A 22 -1.71 23.40 10.37
N GLU A 23 -1.21 22.48 11.21
CA GLU A 23 -1.41 22.50 12.66
C GLU A 23 -1.01 23.85 13.27
N LYS A 24 0.21 24.33 12.96
CA LYS A 24 0.71 25.61 13.48
C LYS A 24 -0.01 26.84 12.94
N LEU A 25 -0.64 26.74 11.77
CA LEU A 25 -1.48 27.83 11.24
C LEU A 25 -2.89 27.81 11.86
N ASN A 26 -3.44 26.62 12.10
CA ASN A 26 -4.72 26.45 12.81
C ASN A 26 -4.62 26.93 14.27
N GLU A 27 -3.52 26.63 14.98
CA GLU A 27 -3.23 27.18 16.32
C GLU A 27 -3.25 28.71 16.36
N ARG A 28 -3.02 29.36 15.22
CA ARG A 28 -3.06 30.83 15.04
C ARG A 28 -4.35 31.32 14.42
N GLU A 29 -5.36 30.46 14.31
CA GLU A 29 -6.67 30.76 13.72
C GLU A 29 -6.59 31.31 12.29
N ALA A 30 -5.57 30.91 11.53
CA ALA A 30 -5.43 31.33 10.13
C ALA A 30 -6.42 30.58 9.23
N ASN A 31 -7.04 31.28 8.28
CA ASN A 31 -7.85 30.62 7.25
C ASN A 31 -6.95 29.89 6.25
N LEU A 32 -7.28 28.64 5.94
CA LEU A 32 -6.45 27.78 5.09
C LEU A 32 -7.20 27.24 3.89
N PHE A 33 -6.56 27.32 2.73
CA PHE A 33 -6.97 26.64 1.50
C PHE A 33 -5.83 25.73 1.02
N ARG A 34 -5.97 24.42 1.26
CA ARG A 34 -5.01 23.41 0.81
C ARG A 34 -5.54 22.72 -0.44
N PHE A 35 -4.66 22.54 -1.43
CA PHE A 35 -4.98 21.77 -2.63
C PHE A 35 -3.71 21.18 -3.26
N ASP A 36 -3.87 20.14 -4.08
CA ASP A 36 -2.82 19.62 -4.95
C ASP A 36 -2.97 20.19 -6.38
N ALA A 37 -1.88 20.55 -7.05
CA ALA A 37 -1.96 20.94 -8.46
C ALA A 37 -2.43 19.77 -9.34
N GLY A 38 -2.16 18.53 -8.93
CA GLY A 38 -2.67 17.33 -9.58
C GLY A 38 -4.20 17.19 -9.57
N ASP A 39 -4.88 17.88 -8.65
CA ASP A 39 -6.35 17.91 -8.60
C ASP A 39 -6.95 18.70 -9.78
N PHE A 40 -6.17 19.56 -10.45
CA PHE A 40 -6.62 20.25 -11.65
C PHE A 40 -6.47 19.37 -12.90
N PRO A 41 -7.51 19.24 -13.75
CA PRO A 41 -8.77 19.99 -13.72
C PRO A 41 -9.97 19.28 -13.06
N GLU A 42 -9.88 17.98 -12.78
CA GLU A 42 -11.03 17.13 -12.41
C GLU A 42 -11.63 17.46 -11.03
N GLN A 43 -10.79 17.82 -10.06
CA GLN A 43 -11.15 18.01 -8.65
C GLN A 43 -10.90 19.44 -8.15
N LEU A 44 -10.17 20.25 -8.93
CA LEU A 44 -9.92 21.67 -8.68
C LEU A 44 -10.40 22.51 -9.86
N MET A 45 -11.35 23.39 -9.59
CA MET A 45 -11.83 24.40 -10.53
C MET A 45 -11.16 25.74 -10.29
N VAL A 46 -10.83 26.44 -11.36
CA VAL A 46 -10.19 27.75 -11.35
C VAL A 46 -10.98 28.68 -12.26
N SER A 47 -11.34 29.84 -11.74
CA SER A 47 -11.95 30.92 -12.51
C SER A 47 -11.23 32.21 -12.16
N ALA A 48 -10.73 32.90 -13.17
CA ALA A 48 -10.01 34.14 -13.00
C ALA A 48 -10.30 35.12 -14.14
N GLU A 49 -10.49 36.38 -13.79
CA GLU A 49 -10.64 37.50 -14.72
C GLU A 49 -9.65 38.60 -14.30
N LEU A 50 -9.03 39.25 -15.28
CA LEU A 50 -8.15 40.38 -15.02
C LEU A 50 -8.99 41.67 -15.02
N ALA A 51 -9.28 42.19 -13.83
CA ALA A 51 -10.04 43.43 -13.62
C ALA A 51 -9.21 44.41 -12.78
N ASP A 52 -9.24 45.71 -13.11
CA ASP A 52 -8.51 46.77 -12.37
C ASP A 52 -7.04 46.43 -12.07
N GLU A 53 -6.33 45.89 -13.08
CA GLU A 53 -4.92 45.46 -13.02
C GLU A 53 -4.60 44.29 -12.05
N GLN A 54 -5.63 43.61 -11.53
CA GLN A 54 -5.47 42.45 -10.63
C GLN A 54 -6.30 41.25 -11.09
N TRP A 55 -5.85 40.06 -10.73
CA TRP A 55 -6.63 38.84 -10.97
C TRP A 55 -7.71 38.68 -9.91
N GLU A 56 -8.96 38.77 -10.32
CA GLU A 56 -10.13 38.47 -9.51
C GLU A 56 -10.69 37.08 -9.86
N GLY A 57 -11.44 36.47 -8.96
CA GLY A 57 -12.02 35.14 -9.15
C GLY A 57 -11.77 34.21 -7.98
N SER A 58 -11.76 32.90 -8.22
CA SER A 58 -11.62 31.91 -7.14
C SER A 58 -10.97 30.59 -7.56
N LEU A 59 -10.41 29.92 -6.56
CA LEU A 59 -10.08 28.49 -6.60
C LEU A 59 -11.15 27.73 -5.83
N ARG A 60 -11.65 26.62 -6.37
CA ARG A 60 -12.72 25.83 -5.76
C ARG A 60 -12.48 24.34 -5.90
N THR A 61 -12.54 23.63 -4.78
CA THR A 61 -12.65 22.16 -4.74
C THR A 61 -14.08 21.77 -4.36
N ALA A 62 -14.38 20.47 -4.29
CA ALA A 62 -15.69 19.98 -3.87
C ALA A 62 -16.12 20.47 -2.47
N ARG A 63 -15.16 20.80 -1.58
CA ARG A 63 -15.44 21.12 -0.17
C ARG A 63 -15.06 22.53 0.26
N ARG A 64 -14.23 23.24 -0.50
CA ARG A 64 -13.70 24.56 -0.11
C ARG A 64 -13.58 25.49 -1.31
N SER A 65 -13.61 26.79 -1.05
CA SER A 65 -13.27 27.81 -2.03
C SER A 65 -12.43 28.91 -1.39
N VAL A 66 -11.64 29.59 -2.22
CA VAL A 66 -10.93 30.82 -1.83
C VAL A 66 -10.97 31.81 -2.97
N GLU A 67 -11.32 33.06 -2.66
CA GLU A 67 -11.22 34.18 -3.60
C GLU A 67 -9.76 34.56 -3.79
N LEU A 68 -9.35 34.83 -5.04
CA LEU A 68 -7.95 35.15 -5.38
C LEU A 68 -7.46 36.40 -4.62
N SER A 69 -8.31 37.42 -4.50
CA SER A 69 -8.04 38.67 -3.76
C SER A 69 -7.87 38.48 -2.24
N ARG A 70 -8.33 37.34 -1.70
CA ARG A 70 -8.20 37.03 -0.26
C ARG A 70 -6.94 36.24 0.08
N ILE A 71 -6.16 35.82 -0.90
CA ILE A 71 -4.94 35.04 -0.68
C ILE A 71 -3.86 35.98 -0.10
N SER A 72 -3.43 35.70 1.13
CA SER A 72 -2.37 36.45 1.81
C SER A 72 -1.00 35.80 1.77
N GLY A 73 -0.90 34.59 1.24
CA GLY A 73 0.36 33.88 1.09
C GLY A 73 0.17 32.50 0.50
N ILE A 74 1.12 32.07 -0.33
CA ILE A 74 1.11 30.75 -0.97
C ILE A 74 2.33 29.97 -0.52
N TYR A 75 2.12 28.87 0.22
CA TYR A 75 3.15 27.91 0.57
C TYR A 75 3.24 26.84 -0.53
N TYR A 76 4.23 26.97 -1.40
CA TYR A 76 4.53 26.02 -2.47
C TYR A 76 5.47 24.93 -1.94
N ARG A 77 4.95 23.72 -1.80
CA ARG A 77 5.66 22.63 -1.16
C ARG A 77 5.94 21.46 -2.09
N ARG A 78 4.94 20.62 -2.35
CA ARG A 78 5.08 19.39 -3.15
C ARG A 78 3.81 19.09 -3.93
N PRO A 79 3.34 19.96 -4.82
CA PRO A 79 2.24 19.57 -5.69
C PRO A 79 2.66 18.40 -6.58
N THR A 80 1.75 17.47 -6.87
CA THR A 80 1.92 16.47 -7.94
C THR A 80 1.70 17.10 -9.31
N SER A 81 2.08 16.36 -10.35
CA SER A 81 1.78 16.72 -11.74
C SER A 81 0.27 16.73 -11.99
N PHE A 82 -0.18 17.59 -12.90
CA PHE A 82 -1.57 17.60 -13.38
C PHE A 82 -2.02 16.20 -13.81
N GLN A 83 -3.21 15.79 -13.35
CA GLN A 83 -3.83 14.52 -13.72
C GLN A 83 -4.99 14.79 -14.66
N PHE A 84 -5.06 14.03 -15.75
CA PHE A 84 -6.04 14.22 -16.82
C PHE A 84 -6.91 12.97 -16.97
N HIS A 85 -8.10 13.14 -17.55
CA HIS A 85 -9.04 12.05 -17.75
C HIS A 85 -8.42 10.89 -18.56
N PRO A 86 -8.60 9.62 -18.17
CA PRO A 86 -7.97 8.48 -18.82
C PRO A 86 -8.37 8.29 -20.29
N ASP A 87 -9.54 8.83 -20.69
CA ASP A 87 -10.00 8.78 -22.08
C ASP A 87 -9.21 9.72 -23.02
N MET A 88 -8.40 10.64 -22.48
CA MET A 88 -7.52 11.47 -23.28
C MET A 88 -6.34 10.66 -23.80
N SER A 89 -6.03 10.80 -25.08
CA SER A 89 -4.82 10.24 -25.68
C SER A 89 -3.55 10.82 -25.07
N GLU A 90 -2.42 10.11 -25.19
CA GLU A 90 -1.15 10.58 -24.64
C GLU A 90 -0.73 11.96 -25.18
N ASN A 91 -0.99 12.24 -26.46
CA ASN A 91 -0.70 13.53 -27.06
C ASN A 91 -1.59 14.65 -26.51
N GLU A 92 -2.88 14.37 -26.28
CA GLU A 92 -3.80 15.32 -25.65
C GLU A 92 -3.38 15.61 -24.21
N GLN A 93 -3.00 14.58 -23.44
CA GLN A 93 -2.51 14.76 -22.07
C GLN A 93 -1.22 15.60 -22.04
N ARG A 94 -0.26 15.35 -22.95
CA ARG A 94 0.96 16.17 -23.06
C ARG A 94 0.64 17.62 -23.41
N TRP A 95 -0.28 17.85 -24.35
CA TRP A 95 -0.72 19.20 -24.72
C TRP A 95 -1.42 19.91 -23.54
N ALA A 96 -2.34 19.21 -22.87
CA ALA A 96 -3.07 19.73 -21.72
C ALA A 96 -2.14 20.04 -20.53
N ALA A 97 -1.12 19.22 -20.29
CA ALA A 97 -0.09 19.48 -19.29
C ALA A 97 0.63 20.81 -19.55
N VAL A 98 0.94 21.11 -20.82
CA VAL A 98 1.53 22.40 -21.20
C VAL A 98 0.55 23.55 -20.95
N GLN A 99 -0.73 23.41 -21.33
CA GLN A 99 -1.73 24.45 -21.10
C GLN A 99 -1.97 24.71 -19.61
N ALA A 100 -2.09 23.66 -18.80
CA ALA A 100 -2.23 23.77 -17.35
C ALA A 100 -1.00 24.46 -16.74
N ARG A 101 0.22 24.06 -17.13
CA ARG A 101 1.44 24.72 -16.64
C ARG A 101 1.48 26.21 -17.00
N MET A 102 1.16 26.57 -18.24
CA MET A 102 1.26 27.96 -18.71
C MET A 102 0.12 28.84 -18.20
N GLY A 103 -1.11 28.35 -18.25
CA GLY A 103 -2.30 29.07 -17.81
C GLY A 103 -2.45 29.08 -16.29
N PHE A 104 -2.69 27.92 -15.67
CA PHE A 104 -2.86 27.81 -14.22
C PHE A 104 -1.59 28.20 -13.46
N GLY A 105 -0.43 27.69 -13.88
CA GLY A 105 0.85 28.07 -13.28
C GLY A 105 1.19 29.55 -13.46
N GLY A 106 0.85 30.13 -14.62
CA GLY A 106 1.02 31.57 -14.90
C GLY A 106 0.14 32.45 -14.03
N LEU A 107 -1.15 32.10 -13.92
CA LEU A 107 -2.11 32.78 -13.05
C LEU A 107 -1.63 32.82 -11.60
N LEU A 108 -1.31 31.65 -11.03
CA LEU A 108 -0.84 31.60 -9.66
C LEU A 108 0.44 32.41 -9.48
N SER A 109 1.39 32.33 -10.43
CA SER A 109 2.65 33.07 -10.35
C SER A 109 2.48 34.60 -10.32
N ALA A 110 1.34 35.12 -10.81
CA ALA A 110 1.01 36.53 -10.69
C ALA A 110 0.58 36.94 -9.26
N LEU A 111 0.10 36.00 -8.45
CA LEU A 111 -0.31 36.22 -7.07
C LEU A 111 0.91 36.41 -6.16
N ARG A 112 0.74 37.14 -5.05
CA ARG A 112 1.79 37.37 -4.05
C ARG A 112 1.18 37.50 -2.65
N PRO A 113 1.93 37.19 -1.58
CA PRO A 113 3.32 36.68 -1.52
C PRO A 113 3.46 35.14 -1.59
N TRP A 114 4.68 34.65 -1.82
CA TRP A 114 5.00 33.21 -1.98
C TRP A 114 6.08 32.71 -1.01
N LEU A 115 6.00 31.43 -0.64
CA LEU A 115 7.00 30.67 0.11
C LEU A 115 7.18 29.26 -0.50
N ASN A 116 8.18 28.97 -1.33
CA ASN A 116 8.87 29.91 -2.21
C ASN A 116 8.12 30.00 -3.54
N HIS A 117 8.41 31.03 -4.33
CA HIS A 117 7.88 31.10 -5.68
C HIS A 117 8.46 29.98 -6.58
N PRO A 118 7.66 29.25 -7.38
CA PRO A 118 8.12 28.12 -8.21
C PRO A 118 9.25 28.48 -9.19
N HIS A 119 9.19 29.64 -9.85
CA HIS A 119 10.30 30.11 -10.70
C HIS A 119 11.64 30.30 -9.96
N ARG A 120 11.59 30.71 -8.68
CA ARG A 120 12.81 30.85 -7.85
C ARG A 120 13.33 29.49 -7.41
N ILE A 121 12.42 28.55 -7.14
CA ILE A 121 12.79 27.15 -6.88
C ILE A 121 13.54 26.58 -8.08
N GLY A 122 13.02 26.78 -9.30
CA GLY A 122 13.66 26.28 -10.53
C GLY A 122 15.09 26.82 -10.74
N LEU A 123 15.32 28.12 -10.53
CA LEU A 123 16.69 28.66 -10.55
C LEU A 123 17.59 27.99 -9.50
N ALA A 124 17.02 27.77 -8.31
CA ALA A 124 17.70 27.11 -7.21
C ALA A 124 17.78 25.58 -7.36
N GLU A 125 17.29 24.94 -8.42
CA GLU A 125 17.46 23.51 -8.69
C GLU A 125 18.69 23.23 -9.57
N TYR A 126 19.17 24.22 -10.33
CA TYR A 126 20.32 24.07 -11.20
C TYR A 126 21.64 24.04 -10.42
N LYS A 127 22.09 22.83 -10.05
CA LYS A 127 23.34 22.59 -9.30
C LYS A 127 24.57 23.33 -9.87
N PRO A 128 24.82 23.39 -11.19
CA PRO A 128 25.96 24.15 -11.72
C PRO A 128 25.92 25.63 -11.32
N ALA A 129 24.75 26.28 -11.42
CA ALA A 129 24.58 27.67 -11.02
C ALA A 129 24.77 27.86 -9.50
N GLN A 130 24.22 26.94 -8.69
CA GLN A 130 24.41 26.98 -7.24
C GLN A 130 25.90 26.90 -6.85
N LEU A 131 26.67 26.02 -7.48
CA LEU A 131 28.09 25.83 -7.18
C LEU A 131 28.91 27.09 -7.52
N CYS A 132 28.61 27.73 -8.66
CA CYS A 132 29.21 29.02 -8.99
C CYS A 132 28.88 30.09 -7.95
N TYR A 133 27.61 30.25 -7.58
CA TYR A 133 27.19 31.26 -6.61
C TYR A 133 27.74 30.98 -5.21
N ALA A 134 27.83 29.71 -4.80
CA ALA A 134 28.41 29.31 -3.53
C ALA A 134 29.88 29.74 -3.44
N ARG A 135 30.66 29.51 -4.50
CA ARG A 135 32.05 29.96 -4.59
C ARG A 135 32.15 31.49 -4.51
N ASP A 136 31.31 32.22 -5.24
CA ASP A 136 31.32 33.69 -5.25
C ASP A 136 31.05 34.31 -3.88
N VAL A 137 30.27 33.65 -3.02
CA VAL A 137 30.00 34.12 -1.65
C VAL A 137 31.00 33.59 -0.61
N GLY A 138 32.05 32.90 -1.05
CA GLY A 138 33.15 32.42 -0.20
C GLY A 138 32.92 31.04 0.43
N LEU A 139 31.95 30.25 -0.03
CA LEU A 139 31.83 28.85 0.38
C LEU A 139 32.84 27.99 -0.39
N ARG A 140 33.44 27.02 0.31
CA ARG A 140 34.33 26.04 -0.33
C ARG A 140 33.51 25.07 -1.17
N VAL A 141 33.85 24.94 -2.45
CA VAL A 141 33.17 24.06 -3.40
C VAL A 141 34.21 23.03 -3.89
N PRO A 142 33.93 21.71 -3.80
CA PRO A 142 34.84 20.69 -4.31
C PRO A 142 35.03 20.81 -5.82
N ARG A 143 36.18 20.37 -6.35
CA ARG A 143 36.40 20.35 -7.81
C ARG A 143 35.26 19.58 -8.46
N THR A 144 34.63 20.15 -9.49
CA THR A 144 33.43 19.60 -10.10
C THR A 144 33.57 19.63 -11.62
N LEU A 145 33.23 18.52 -12.27
CA LEU A 145 33.14 18.37 -13.72
C LEU A 145 31.69 18.06 -14.09
N VAL A 146 31.15 18.82 -15.06
CA VAL A 146 29.87 18.54 -15.70
C VAL A 146 30.15 18.21 -17.15
N THR A 147 29.85 16.98 -17.59
CA THR A 147 30.27 16.49 -18.91
C THR A 147 29.37 15.36 -19.42
N ASN A 148 29.26 15.23 -20.74
CA ASN A 148 28.90 14.00 -21.43
C ASN A 148 30.10 13.41 -22.21
N ASP A 149 31.27 14.03 -22.13
CA ASP A 149 32.52 13.54 -22.72
C ASP A 149 33.16 12.52 -21.77
N ALA A 150 33.18 11.25 -22.21
CA ALA A 150 33.73 10.13 -21.44
C ALA A 150 35.24 10.25 -21.22
N ASP A 151 36.00 10.86 -22.15
CA ASP A 151 37.45 11.03 -22.01
C ASP A 151 37.74 12.05 -20.91
N LYS A 152 36.99 13.16 -20.90
CA LYS A 152 37.09 14.15 -19.81
C LYS A 152 36.70 13.58 -18.46
N ALA A 153 35.66 12.76 -18.40
CA ALA A 153 35.27 12.09 -17.16
C ALA A 153 36.36 11.11 -16.67
N ARG A 154 36.92 10.29 -17.57
CA ARG A 154 38.04 9.38 -17.25
C ARG A 154 39.26 10.14 -16.73
N ASN A 155 39.68 11.19 -17.43
CA ASN A 155 40.83 12.00 -17.04
C ASN A 155 40.62 12.68 -15.68
N PHE A 156 39.42 13.17 -15.41
CA PHE A 156 39.09 13.81 -14.14
C PHE A 156 39.12 12.82 -12.96
N VAL A 157 38.59 11.61 -13.13
CA VAL A 157 38.65 10.56 -12.10
C VAL A 157 40.10 10.11 -11.88
N ALA A 158 40.87 9.93 -12.97
CA ALA A 158 42.27 9.53 -12.90
C ALA A 158 43.15 10.56 -12.17
N GLU A 159 42.93 11.86 -12.43
CA GLU A 159 43.66 12.94 -11.77
C GLU A 159 43.39 12.99 -10.27
N LEU A 160 42.16 12.73 -9.84
CA LEU A 160 41.76 12.80 -8.43
C LEU A 160 41.96 11.49 -7.66
N GLY A 161 42.13 10.36 -8.35
CA GLY A 161 42.18 9.00 -7.77
C GLY A 161 40.85 8.51 -7.19
N ARG A 162 39.98 9.42 -6.70
CA ARG A 162 38.61 9.12 -6.23
C ARG A 162 37.69 10.30 -6.52
N ALA A 163 36.58 10.03 -7.19
CA ALA A 163 35.52 11.00 -7.42
C ALA A 163 34.15 10.41 -7.07
N VAL A 164 33.13 11.25 -7.04
CA VAL A 164 31.73 10.83 -6.91
C VAL A 164 30.94 11.30 -8.12
N CYS A 165 30.19 10.38 -8.72
CA CYS A 165 29.20 10.69 -9.75
C CYS A 165 27.83 10.85 -9.09
N LYS A 166 27.12 11.94 -9.40
CA LYS A 166 25.83 12.27 -8.76
C LYS A 166 24.79 12.67 -9.81
N PRO A 167 23.51 12.33 -9.60
CA PRO A 167 22.44 12.86 -10.45
C PRO A 167 22.28 14.38 -10.28
N PHE A 168 21.82 15.09 -11.32
CA PHE A 168 21.53 16.53 -11.24
C PHE A 168 20.29 16.83 -10.40
N GLY A 169 19.24 16.02 -10.51
CA GLY A 169 17.99 16.13 -9.78
C GLY A 169 17.16 14.87 -9.99
N GLY A 170 16.21 14.60 -9.10
CA GLY A 170 15.45 13.35 -9.08
C GLY A 170 16.32 12.16 -8.69
N ALA A 171 15.94 11.45 -7.62
CA ALA A 171 16.67 10.25 -7.22
C ALA A 171 16.16 9.00 -7.96
N GLY A 172 14.97 9.03 -8.58
CA GLY A 172 14.35 7.84 -9.19
C GLY A 172 14.43 7.81 -10.71
N ILE A 173 14.81 6.68 -11.28
CA ILE A 173 14.51 6.30 -12.67
C ILE A 173 13.37 5.29 -12.60
N THR A 174 12.21 5.64 -13.15
CA THR A 174 11.06 4.73 -13.22
C THR A 174 10.98 4.14 -14.64
N ASP A 175 11.12 2.82 -14.74
CA ASP A 175 10.92 2.05 -15.97
C ASP A 175 9.88 0.94 -15.73
N SER A 176 9.62 0.10 -16.74
CA SER A 176 8.74 -1.07 -16.61
C SER A 176 9.25 -2.12 -15.61
N ASP A 177 10.48 -1.99 -15.10
CA ASP A 177 11.05 -2.87 -14.08
C ASP A 177 11.04 -2.22 -12.68
N GLY A 178 10.46 -1.03 -12.52
CA GLY A 178 10.31 -0.33 -11.23
C GLY A 178 10.98 1.03 -11.15
N THR A 179 11.01 1.60 -9.94
CA THR A 179 11.76 2.85 -9.67
C THR A 179 13.10 2.53 -9.01
N ARG A 180 14.21 2.79 -9.71
CA ARG A 180 15.57 2.63 -9.19
C ARG A 180 16.05 3.95 -8.61
N GLN A 181 16.59 3.94 -7.38
CA GLN A 181 17.25 5.14 -6.85
C GLN A 181 18.71 5.25 -7.29
N VAL A 182 19.08 6.39 -7.85
CA VAL A 182 20.44 6.74 -8.23
C VAL A 182 21.03 7.63 -7.14
N TYR A 183 21.94 7.09 -6.34
CA TYR A 183 22.65 7.82 -5.29
C TYR A 183 24.00 8.35 -5.78
N ALA A 184 24.71 9.06 -4.91
CA ALA A 184 26.10 9.40 -5.16
C ALA A 184 26.96 8.12 -5.19
N THR A 185 27.49 7.79 -6.35
CA THR A 185 28.35 6.61 -6.53
C THR A 185 29.81 7.03 -6.46
N LEU A 186 30.60 6.36 -5.62
CA LEU A 186 32.06 6.49 -5.64
C LEU A 186 32.59 5.88 -6.93
N VAL A 187 33.44 6.62 -7.64
CA VAL A 187 34.09 6.19 -8.88
C VAL A 187 35.60 6.24 -8.67
N VAL A 188 36.26 5.12 -8.97
CA VAL A 188 37.72 4.96 -8.95
C VAL A 188 38.21 4.66 -10.38
N PRO A 189 39.48 4.90 -10.72
CA PRO A 189 40.00 4.73 -12.08
C PRO A 189 39.75 3.34 -12.69
N GLU A 190 39.73 2.30 -11.86
CA GLU A 190 39.49 0.90 -12.25
C GLU A 190 38.02 0.63 -12.61
N GLN A 191 37.09 1.42 -12.07
CA GLN A 191 35.67 1.42 -12.40
C GLN A 191 35.44 2.42 -13.54
N CYS A 192 35.83 2.02 -14.76
CA CYS A 192 35.89 2.94 -15.87
C CYS A 192 34.51 3.48 -16.26
N VAL A 193 34.43 4.80 -16.40
CA VAL A 193 33.43 5.57 -17.14
C VAL A 193 33.33 4.97 -18.55
N ASP A 194 32.23 4.26 -18.83
CA ASP A 194 31.99 3.64 -20.13
C ASP A 194 31.46 4.65 -21.17
N GLN A 195 31.25 4.19 -22.41
CA GLN A 195 30.73 5.06 -23.48
C GLN A 195 29.28 5.52 -23.23
N ASN A 196 28.53 4.94 -22.29
CA ASN A 196 27.16 5.38 -22.00
C ASN A 196 27.13 6.79 -21.40
N ILE A 197 28.26 7.29 -20.91
CA ILE A 197 28.41 8.68 -20.45
C ILE A 197 28.09 9.69 -21.55
N ALA A 198 28.30 9.33 -22.82
CA ALA A 198 27.92 10.16 -23.97
C ALA A 198 26.40 10.34 -24.13
N ARG A 199 25.57 9.51 -23.49
CA ARG A 199 24.11 9.50 -23.68
C ARG A 199 23.38 10.63 -22.93
N THR A 200 24.00 11.23 -21.91
CA THR A 200 23.40 12.35 -21.17
C THR A 200 24.46 13.13 -20.38
N MET A 201 24.03 14.19 -19.69
CA MET A 201 24.90 14.99 -18.82
C MET A 201 25.16 14.29 -17.49
N HIS A 202 26.42 14.28 -17.06
CA HIS A 202 26.85 13.72 -15.78
C HIS A 202 27.56 14.78 -14.91
N LEU A 203 27.42 14.67 -13.58
CA LEU A 203 28.12 15.49 -12.60
C LEU A 203 29.12 14.61 -11.84
N PHE A 204 30.40 14.82 -12.10
CA PHE A 204 31.50 14.26 -11.31
C PHE A 204 32.02 15.32 -10.34
N GLN A 205 32.31 14.92 -9.12
CA GLN A 205 32.81 15.83 -8.10
C GLN A 205 33.91 15.15 -7.29
N GLU A 206 34.90 15.92 -6.88
CA GLU A 206 35.94 15.50 -5.95
C GLU A 206 35.31 14.88 -4.69
N TRP A 207 35.79 13.69 -4.34
CA TRP A 207 35.38 13.03 -3.11
C TRP A 207 36.09 13.69 -1.92
N VAL A 208 35.33 14.29 -1.02
CA VAL A 208 35.86 14.98 0.16
C VAL A 208 35.68 14.08 1.39
N PRO A 209 36.79 13.68 2.07
CA PRO A 209 36.69 13.00 3.36
C PRO A 209 35.99 13.91 4.37
N LYS A 210 35.04 13.37 5.12
CA LYS A 210 34.20 14.14 6.04
C LYS A 210 34.24 13.52 7.43
N VAL A 211 34.12 14.35 8.45
CA VAL A 211 33.98 13.89 9.85
C VAL A 211 32.50 13.69 10.18
N HIS A 212 31.65 14.57 9.65
CA HIS A 212 30.20 14.49 9.74
C HIS A 212 29.58 15.32 8.61
N GLU A 213 28.29 15.11 8.38
CA GLU A 213 27.47 15.99 7.55
C GLU A 213 26.63 16.92 8.41
N VAL A 214 26.13 17.99 7.81
CA VAL A 214 25.16 18.88 8.43
C VAL A 214 23.99 19.05 7.48
N ARG A 215 22.77 19.00 8.01
CA ARG A 215 21.56 19.53 7.37
C ARG A 215 21.30 20.94 7.92
N LEU A 216 21.51 21.95 7.10
CA LEU A 216 21.18 23.33 7.43
C LEU A 216 19.86 23.74 6.77
N THR A 217 18.88 24.12 7.58
CA THR A 217 17.59 24.70 7.17
C THR A 217 17.63 26.20 7.42
N VAL A 218 17.20 26.99 6.44
CA VAL A 218 17.07 28.44 6.61
C VAL A 218 15.64 28.85 6.35
N VAL A 219 14.99 29.50 7.32
CA VAL A 219 13.66 30.10 7.19
C VAL A 219 13.80 31.59 7.45
N ALA A 220 13.56 32.40 6.41
CA ALA A 220 13.88 33.83 6.42
C ALA A 220 15.34 34.09 6.84
N ASP A 221 15.57 34.61 8.05
CA ASP A 221 16.87 34.90 8.66
C ASP A 221 17.27 33.92 9.77
N GLN A 222 16.46 32.89 10.02
CA GLN A 222 16.68 31.87 11.04
C GLN A 222 17.38 30.63 10.45
N PHE A 223 18.39 30.11 11.15
CA PHE A 223 19.23 28.99 10.73
C PHE A 223 19.09 27.84 11.73
N PHE A 224 18.72 26.66 11.22
CA PHE A 224 18.56 25.43 12.00
C PHE A 224 19.51 24.38 11.43
N ALA A 225 20.61 24.09 12.13
CA ALA A 225 21.62 23.14 11.68
C ALA A 225 21.61 21.86 12.54
N THR A 226 21.44 20.73 11.85
CA THR A 226 21.48 19.39 12.43
C THR A 226 22.71 18.67 11.92
N ARG A 227 23.60 18.26 12.81
CA ARG A 227 24.71 17.35 12.49
C ARG A 227 24.18 15.94 12.29
N ILE A 228 24.75 15.25 11.31
CA ILE A 228 24.47 13.87 10.93
C ILE A 228 25.80 13.12 10.97
N ASP A 229 25.89 12.13 11.85
CA ASP A 229 27.03 11.24 11.98
C ASP A 229 26.68 9.87 11.36
N SER A 230 27.51 9.42 10.42
CA SER A 230 27.37 8.14 9.72
C SER A 230 27.86 6.98 10.59
N GLY A 231 27.08 5.90 10.67
CA GLY A 231 27.42 4.71 11.46
C GLY A 231 27.87 3.50 10.62
N SER A 232 27.87 3.62 9.28
CA SER A 232 28.24 2.55 8.34
C SER A 232 29.07 3.09 7.16
N PRO A 233 29.84 2.24 6.45
CA PRO A 233 30.56 2.65 5.23
C PRO A 233 29.65 3.23 4.15
N GLU A 234 28.44 2.70 3.99
CA GLU A 234 27.44 3.12 3.02
C GLU A 234 26.89 4.51 3.36
N SER A 235 26.48 4.72 4.62
CA SER A 235 26.06 6.04 5.11
C SER A 235 27.20 7.05 5.16
N TYR A 236 28.45 6.59 5.26
CA TYR A 236 29.62 7.44 5.14
C TYR A 236 29.83 7.91 3.69
N LEU A 237 29.47 7.11 2.69
CA LEU A 237 29.52 7.55 1.30
C LEU A 237 28.36 8.52 0.98
N ASP A 238 27.12 8.09 1.22
CA ASP A 238 25.91 8.91 1.13
C ASP A 238 25.01 8.54 2.31
N TRP A 239 24.76 9.49 3.23
CA TRP A 239 23.98 9.24 4.44
C TRP A 239 22.59 8.64 4.16
N ARG A 240 22.04 8.85 2.96
CA ARG A 240 20.73 8.31 2.58
C ARG A 240 20.76 6.80 2.30
N ALA A 241 21.93 6.23 2.07
CA ALA A 241 22.08 4.81 1.72
C ALA A 241 21.77 3.89 2.91
N ASP A 242 21.91 4.37 4.15
CA ASP A 242 21.65 3.60 5.37
C ASP A 242 21.21 4.53 6.51
N TYR A 243 19.91 4.84 6.55
CA TYR A 243 19.31 5.74 7.54
C TYR A 243 19.39 5.21 8.98
N ASP A 244 19.43 3.89 9.17
CA ASP A 244 19.35 3.30 10.50
C ASP A 244 20.69 3.34 11.25
N SER A 245 21.79 3.50 10.50
CA SER A 245 23.12 3.75 11.07
C SER A 245 23.35 5.18 11.56
N LEU A 246 22.47 6.13 11.23
CA LEU A 246 22.72 7.56 11.47
C LEU A 246 22.42 7.99 12.91
N THR A 247 23.24 8.90 13.44
CA THR A 247 22.93 9.65 14.67
C THR A 247 22.89 11.16 14.41
N TYR A 248 22.08 11.88 15.19
CA TYR A 248 21.78 13.29 14.98
C TYR A 248 22.07 14.12 16.22
N SER A 249 22.55 15.35 16.02
CA SER A 249 22.71 16.33 17.09
C SER A 249 22.52 17.76 16.57
N ILE A 250 22.16 18.69 17.44
CA ILE A 250 22.03 20.11 17.06
C ILE A 250 23.43 20.74 17.07
N VAL A 251 23.75 21.52 16.03
CA VAL A 251 25.00 22.29 15.94
C VAL A 251 24.74 23.75 15.64
N GLN A 252 25.60 24.63 16.14
CA GLN A 252 25.52 26.05 15.81
C GLN A 252 26.15 26.32 14.44
N THR A 253 25.44 27.07 13.61
CA THR A 253 25.98 27.52 12.32
C THR A 253 26.99 28.65 12.55
N PRO A 254 28.26 28.51 12.12
CA PRO A 254 29.27 29.56 12.27
C PRO A 254 28.84 30.87 11.59
N SER A 255 29.23 32.02 12.15
CA SER A 255 28.83 33.35 11.65
C SER A 255 29.25 33.60 10.20
N SER A 256 30.45 33.13 9.81
CA SER A 256 30.95 33.18 8.44
C SER A 256 30.05 32.39 7.47
N ILE A 257 29.62 31.19 7.87
CA ILE A 257 28.71 30.34 7.09
C ILE A 257 27.30 30.95 7.02
N ARG A 258 26.77 31.48 8.13
CA ARG A 258 25.49 32.21 8.13
C ARG A 258 25.51 33.38 7.14
N SER A 259 26.59 34.17 7.14
CA SER A 259 26.77 35.30 6.22
C SER A 259 26.82 34.85 4.76
N ALA A 260 27.64 33.84 4.45
CA ALA A 260 27.80 33.32 3.09
C ALA A 260 26.49 32.70 2.56
N VAL A 261 25.85 31.81 3.34
CA VAL A 261 24.57 31.19 2.97
C VAL A 261 23.48 32.24 2.84
N GLY A 262 23.42 33.26 3.71
CA GLY A 262 22.46 34.37 3.57
C GLY A 262 22.65 35.16 2.26
N LYS A 263 23.90 35.42 1.84
CA LYS A 263 24.19 36.04 0.53
C LYS A 263 23.78 35.14 -0.63
N LEU A 264 24.06 33.84 -0.54
CA LEU A 264 23.69 32.85 -1.54
C LEU A 264 22.17 32.79 -1.74
N LEU A 265 21.40 32.70 -0.65
CA LEU A 265 19.95 32.65 -0.70
C LEU A 265 19.34 33.93 -1.27
N ARG A 266 19.86 35.12 -0.93
CA ARG A 266 19.42 36.37 -1.55
C ARG A 266 19.66 36.38 -3.07
N ARG A 267 20.78 35.80 -3.53
CA ARG A 267 21.09 35.71 -4.96
C ARG A 267 20.16 34.75 -5.71
N LEU A 268 19.83 33.61 -5.10
CA LEU A 268 18.91 32.63 -5.69
C LEU A 268 17.44 33.03 -5.58
N ALA A 269 17.05 33.72 -4.51
CA ALA A 269 15.68 34.14 -4.25
C ALA A 269 15.34 35.52 -4.83
N SER A 270 16.31 36.32 -5.28
CA SER A 270 16.11 37.63 -5.95
C SER A 270 14.98 38.49 -5.31
N GLY A 271 15.14 38.85 -4.03
CA GLY A 271 14.21 39.73 -3.29
C GLY A 271 14.47 39.84 -1.77
N SER A 272 13.49 40.41 -1.03
CA SER A 272 13.40 40.46 0.45
C SER A 272 12.47 39.39 1.07
N PRO A 273 12.82 38.77 2.23
CA PRO A 273 12.19 37.58 2.84
C PRO A 273 10.64 37.60 2.90
N PRO A 274 9.94 36.44 3.02
CA PRO A 274 10.42 35.16 3.56
C PRO A 274 10.71 34.05 2.53
N TRP A 275 11.75 33.25 2.79
CA TRP A 275 12.15 32.05 2.02
C TRP A 275 12.32 30.84 2.94
N ILE A 276 12.23 29.64 2.37
CA ILE A 276 12.70 28.41 3.02
C ILE A 276 13.69 27.66 2.12
N SER A 277 14.85 27.28 2.64
CA SER A 277 15.87 26.54 1.87
C SER A 277 16.66 25.56 2.73
N TRP A 278 17.25 24.54 2.10
CA TRP A 278 18.05 23.51 2.76
C TRP A 278 19.43 23.38 2.11
N PHE A 279 20.47 23.24 2.93
CA PHE A 279 21.87 23.14 2.53
C PHE A 279 22.53 21.96 3.25
N HIS A 280 23.35 21.14 2.56
CA HIS A 280 23.98 19.93 3.14
C HIS A 280 25.51 20.02 3.23
N PRO A 281 26.10 20.86 4.09
CA PRO A 281 27.54 20.94 4.14
C PRO A 281 28.17 19.65 4.70
N ALA A 282 29.24 19.19 4.07
CA ALA A 282 30.12 18.18 4.67
C ALA A 282 31.25 18.87 5.43
N VAL A 283 31.47 18.48 6.69
CA VAL A 283 32.47 19.10 7.55
C VAL A 283 33.75 18.27 7.53
N SER A 284 34.86 18.90 7.11
CA SER A 284 36.19 18.28 7.07
C SER A 284 37.21 19.23 7.70
N GLY A 285 37.97 18.76 8.70
CA GLY A 285 38.96 19.57 9.42
C GLY A 285 38.39 20.89 9.97
N GLY A 286 37.12 20.91 10.41
CA GLY A 286 36.43 22.11 10.91
C GLY A 286 35.86 23.05 9.83
N SER A 287 36.12 22.79 8.55
CA SER A 287 35.62 23.59 7.41
C SER A 287 34.34 23.00 6.83
N TRP A 288 33.35 23.85 6.56
CA TRP A 288 32.07 23.46 5.96
C TRP A 288 32.17 23.54 4.43
N ASN A 289 32.18 22.39 3.77
CA ASN A 289 32.23 22.28 2.30
C ASN A 289 30.82 22.31 1.74
N ALA A 290 30.56 23.18 0.76
CA ALA A 290 29.26 23.28 0.11
C ALA A 290 28.98 22.04 -0.75
N ILE A 291 27.86 21.40 -0.46
CA ILE A 291 27.21 20.43 -1.35
C ILE A 291 25.94 21.12 -1.89
N PRO A 292 25.55 20.86 -3.16
CA PRO A 292 24.38 21.51 -3.75
C PRO A 292 23.12 21.46 -2.87
N MET A 293 22.39 22.58 -2.85
CA MET A 293 21.12 22.79 -2.17
C MET A 293 19.96 22.09 -2.86
N GLY A 294 18.91 21.83 -2.09
CA GLY A 294 17.56 21.59 -2.61
C GLY A 294 16.65 22.75 -2.20
N SER A 295 15.90 23.30 -3.15
CA SER A 295 14.85 24.29 -2.91
C SER A 295 13.49 23.59 -2.72
N GLY A 296 12.72 23.99 -1.71
CA GLY A 296 11.33 23.54 -1.51
C GLY A 296 11.10 22.11 -0.98
N HIS A 297 12.00 21.15 -1.22
CA HIS A 297 11.75 19.73 -0.92
C HIS A 297 12.66 19.23 0.21
N GLY A 298 12.10 19.03 1.41
CA GLY A 298 12.82 18.42 2.54
C GLY A 298 13.04 16.93 2.31
N SER A 299 14.29 16.43 2.30
CA SER A 299 14.50 14.97 2.38
C SER A 299 14.30 14.52 3.83
N ARG A 300 13.80 13.30 3.98
CA ARG A 300 13.40 12.62 5.23
C ARG A 300 14.37 12.91 6.38
N MET A 301 13.85 13.38 7.50
CA MET A 301 14.49 13.32 8.82
C MET A 301 13.45 12.80 9.80
N LYS A 302 13.81 11.75 10.57
CA LYS A 302 12.96 11.23 11.65
C LYS A 302 12.84 12.32 12.74
N PRO A 303 11.63 12.63 13.23
CA PRO A 303 11.48 13.35 14.48
C PRO A 303 11.84 12.37 15.60
N GLU A 304 12.82 12.75 16.43
CA GLU A 304 13.11 12.27 17.80
C GLU A 304 14.59 11.91 18.03
N CYS A 305 15.23 12.73 18.86
CA CYS A 305 16.58 12.57 19.37
C CYS A 305 16.49 11.81 20.71
N ARG A 306 16.85 10.52 20.77
CA ARG A 306 17.29 9.82 21.99
C ARG A 306 18.34 8.74 21.66
N SER A 307 19.40 8.66 22.45
CA SER A 307 20.56 7.72 22.35
C SER A 307 20.36 6.48 23.26
N PRO A 308 21.26 5.44 23.28
CA PRO A 308 20.97 4.14 22.68
C PRO A 308 21.13 2.90 23.60
N ALA A 309 20.61 1.74 23.15
CA ALA A 309 21.12 0.38 23.40
C ALA A 309 20.70 -0.56 22.24
N PRO A 310 21.42 -1.66 21.92
CA PRO A 310 21.29 -2.38 20.63
C PRO A 310 20.43 -3.68 20.65
N SER A 311 19.94 -4.08 19.45
CA SER A 311 19.27 -5.35 19.03
C SER A 311 17.72 -5.41 19.10
N PRO A 312 17.03 -6.30 18.35
CA PRO A 312 16.88 -6.42 16.88
C PRO A 312 15.48 -5.93 16.43
N THR A 313 15.26 -5.71 15.13
CA THR A 313 13.91 -5.42 14.56
C THR A 313 13.16 -4.22 15.16
N HIS A 314 13.74 -3.00 15.13
CA HIS A 314 13.01 -1.82 15.62
C HIS A 314 12.16 -1.14 14.54
N TRP A 315 10.90 -1.55 14.49
CA TRP A 315 9.78 -0.64 14.22
C TRP A 315 9.94 0.62 15.09
N LYS A 316 10.23 1.78 14.50
CA LYS A 316 10.48 3.06 15.22
C LYS A 316 9.18 3.83 15.53
N GLY A 317 8.08 3.11 15.78
CA GLY A 317 6.77 3.74 15.92
C GLY A 317 6.18 4.20 14.58
N PRO A 318 4.96 4.75 14.61
CA PRO A 318 4.23 5.14 13.42
C PRO A 318 4.87 6.36 12.72
N PRO A 319 5.25 6.33 11.42
CA PRO A 319 5.62 7.53 10.65
C PRO A 319 4.56 8.64 10.70
N ALA A 320 4.94 9.91 10.58
CA ALA A 320 4.05 11.08 10.72
C ALA A 320 2.78 11.08 9.83
N VAL A 321 2.69 10.26 8.78
CA VAL A 321 1.47 10.05 7.97
C VAL A 321 0.35 9.33 8.76
N LEU A 322 0.69 8.74 9.90
CA LEU A 322 -0.25 8.13 10.85
C LEU A 322 -1.04 9.13 11.69
N GLU A 323 -0.62 10.39 11.69
CA GLU A 323 -1.29 11.48 12.39
C GLU A 323 -2.11 12.34 11.42
N SER A 324 -2.73 11.74 10.40
CA SER A 324 -3.70 12.45 9.56
C SER A 324 -5.13 12.02 9.88
N PRO A 325 -5.74 12.49 11.00
CA PRO A 325 -7.14 12.25 11.35
C PRO A 325 -8.12 12.48 10.20
N GLN A 326 -7.81 13.40 9.29
CA GLN A 326 -8.66 13.71 8.14
C GLN A 326 -8.76 12.52 7.17
N LEU A 327 -7.64 11.85 6.88
CA LEU A 327 -7.62 10.70 5.95
C LEU A 327 -8.28 9.48 6.58
N GLN A 328 -8.04 9.26 7.88
CA GLN A 328 -8.74 8.24 8.63
C GLN A 328 -10.25 8.50 8.61
N SER A 329 -10.68 9.73 8.88
CA SER A 329 -12.10 10.11 8.87
C SER A 329 -12.73 9.93 7.48
N GLU A 330 -12.05 10.36 6.41
CA GLU A 330 -12.52 10.19 5.03
C GLU A 330 -12.63 8.72 4.63
N PHE A 331 -11.65 7.91 5.04
CA PHE A 331 -11.65 6.47 4.82
C PHE A 331 -12.81 5.78 5.56
N VAL A 332 -13.07 6.16 6.81
CA VAL A 332 -14.23 5.63 7.57
C VAL A 332 -15.54 6.09 6.94
N HIS A 333 -15.65 7.35 6.51
CA HIS A 333 -16.83 7.82 5.80
C HIS A 333 -17.09 7.04 4.50
N ASP A 334 -16.05 6.72 3.71
CA ASP A 334 -16.22 5.87 2.50
C ASP A 334 -16.73 4.47 2.85
N LEU A 335 -16.32 3.89 3.99
CA LEU A 335 -16.86 2.61 4.46
C LEU A 335 -18.33 2.71 4.86
N VAL A 336 -18.70 3.77 5.58
CA VAL A 336 -20.09 4.05 5.99
C VAL A 336 -20.99 4.31 4.78
N ASP A 337 -20.56 5.18 3.85
CA ASP A 337 -21.29 5.53 2.64
C ASP A 337 -21.50 4.33 1.72
N SER A 338 -20.55 3.38 1.72
CA SER A 338 -20.68 2.11 0.99
C SER A 338 -21.68 1.13 1.61
N GLY A 339 -22.17 1.40 2.82
CA GLY A 339 -23.04 0.52 3.60
C GLY A 339 -22.34 -0.67 4.25
N ALA A 340 -21.00 -0.73 4.20
CA ALA A 340 -20.21 -1.83 4.76
C ALA A 340 -19.96 -1.71 6.27
N LEU A 341 -20.20 -0.53 6.82
CA LEU A 341 -19.99 -0.19 8.22
C LEU A 341 -21.14 0.69 8.70
N THR A 342 -21.96 0.18 9.60
CA THR A 342 -23.23 0.76 10.03
C THR A 342 -23.37 0.83 11.56
N ASP A 343 -22.71 -0.06 12.30
CA ASP A 343 -22.74 -0.10 13.76
C ASP A 343 -21.89 1.03 14.38
N PRO A 344 -22.44 1.83 15.30
CA PRO A 344 -21.70 2.93 15.92
C PRO A 344 -20.43 2.49 16.68
N GLY A 345 -20.44 1.31 17.30
CA GLY A 345 -19.28 0.79 18.02
C GLY A 345 -18.15 0.42 17.08
N TRP A 346 -18.48 -0.20 15.93
CA TRP A 346 -17.50 -0.47 14.89
C TRP A 346 -17.04 0.79 14.17
N ILE A 347 -17.90 1.78 13.94
CA ILE A 347 -17.51 3.09 13.40
C ILE A 347 -16.47 3.74 14.31
N ALA A 348 -16.69 3.73 15.63
CA ALA A 348 -15.72 4.25 16.59
C ALA A 348 -14.38 3.48 16.53
N ALA A 349 -14.43 2.14 16.53
CA ALA A 349 -13.23 1.31 16.43
C ALA A 349 -12.43 1.59 15.15
N PHE A 350 -13.09 1.65 13.98
CA PHE A 350 -12.43 2.00 12.73
C PHE A 350 -11.93 3.44 12.70
N THR A 351 -12.54 4.36 13.45
CA THR A 351 -12.07 5.76 13.53
C THR A 351 -10.82 5.88 14.39
N GLU A 352 -10.76 5.15 15.51
CA GLU A 352 -9.72 5.31 16.53
C GLU A 352 -8.55 4.34 16.37
N VAL A 353 -8.73 3.22 15.66
CA VAL A 353 -7.67 2.25 15.36
C VAL A 353 -7.15 2.52 13.94
N PRO A 354 -6.01 3.22 13.76
CA PRO A 354 -5.55 3.60 12.43
C PRO A 354 -4.97 2.39 11.69
N ARG A 355 -5.60 1.97 10.58
CA ARG A 355 -5.10 0.88 9.70
C ARG A 355 -3.64 1.08 9.29
N ALA A 356 -3.27 2.33 9.06
CA ALA A 356 -1.91 2.76 8.77
C ALA A 356 -0.88 2.19 9.75
N ALA A 357 -1.22 2.01 11.04
CA ALA A 357 -0.24 1.61 12.06
C ALA A 357 0.14 0.14 11.90
N PHE A 358 -0.70 -0.60 11.18
CA PHE A 358 -0.54 -2.02 10.94
C PHE A 358 0.10 -2.33 9.57
N VAL A 359 0.24 -1.31 8.70
CA VAL A 359 0.71 -1.48 7.32
C VAL A 359 1.84 -0.48 7.02
N PRO A 360 3.06 -0.63 7.58
CA PRO A 360 4.20 0.24 7.25
C PRO A 360 4.60 0.22 5.77
N TYR A 361 4.28 -0.87 5.12
CA TYR A 361 4.54 -1.08 3.71
C TYR A 361 3.55 -2.12 3.20
N PHE A 362 3.40 -2.17 1.89
CA PHE A 362 2.76 -3.27 1.18
C PHE A 362 3.46 -3.50 -0.16
N PHE A 363 3.15 -4.62 -0.79
CA PHE A 363 3.57 -4.96 -2.12
C PHE A 363 2.44 -4.67 -3.10
N ASP A 364 2.77 -4.00 -4.19
CA ASP A 364 1.85 -3.70 -5.27
C ASP A 364 2.37 -4.28 -6.59
N GLN A 365 1.47 -4.79 -7.42
CA GLN A 365 1.79 -5.28 -8.76
C GLN A 365 1.41 -4.19 -9.76
N GLN A 366 2.35 -3.85 -10.63
CA GLN A 366 2.09 -2.91 -11.72
C GLN A 366 1.53 -3.64 -12.93
N ALA A 367 0.69 -2.97 -13.72
CA ALA A 367 0.02 -3.58 -14.86
C ALA A 367 1.03 -4.18 -15.85
N GLY A 368 0.90 -5.49 -16.12
CA GLY A 368 1.75 -6.22 -17.06
C GLY A 368 3.10 -6.68 -16.50
N ILE A 369 3.38 -6.45 -15.21
CA ILE A 369 4.62 -6.88 -14.55
C ILE A 369 4.28 -7.91 -13.47
N PRO A 370 4.82 -9.14 -13.53
CA PRO A 370 4.49 -10.20 -12.58
C PRO A 370 5.14 -9.99 -11.20
N ASP A 371 6.20 -9.19 -11.14
CA ASP A 371 6.95 -8.91 -9.92
C ASP A 371 6.25 -7.89 -9.02
N TRP A 372 6.62 -7.93 -7.74
CA TRP A 372 6.08 -7.08 -6.69
C TRP A 372 6.98 -5.90 -6.38
N PHE A 373 6.37 -4.73 -6.24
CA PHE A 373 7.03 -3.48 -5.87
C PHE A 373 6.70 -3.11 -4.43
N LEU A 374 7.71 -2.69 -3.66
CA LEU A 374 7.50 -2.24 -2.30
C LEU A 374 6.99 -0.80 -2.28
N VAL A 375 5.86 -0.59 -1.59
CA VAL A 375 5.25 0.70 -1.34
C VAL A 375 5.31 0.98 0.16
N GLU A 376 5.97 2.07 0.58
CA GLU A 376 6.33 2.33 1.98
C GLU A 376 5.71 3.62 2.54
N ALA A 377 5.60 3.70 3.87
CA ALA A 377 4.85 4.70 4.66
C ALA A 377 5.24 6.18 4.55
N GLU A 378 5.89 6.58 3.47
CA GLU A 378 6.32 7.95 3.19
C GLU A 378 6.11 8.32 1.70
N SER A 379 5.40 7.47 0.93
CA SER A 379 5.01 7.70 -0.46
C SER A 379 3.53 8.06 -0.58
N ALA A 380 3.15 8.78 -1.64
CA ALA A 380 1.75 9.11 -1.89
C ALA A 380 0.92 7.85 -2.22
N GLU A 381 1.55 6.90 -2.90
CA GLU A 381 1.01 5.59 -3.26
C GLU A 381 0.68 4.76 -2.01
N TRP A 382 1.51 4.86 -0.97
CA TRP A 382 1.26 4.16 0.28
C TRP A 382 -0.02 4.63 0.95
N ALA A 383 -0.17 5.94 1.10
CA ALA A 383 -1.35 6.50 1.75
C ALA A 383 -2.61 6.25 0.91
N ALA A 384 -2.52 6.38 -0.43
CA ALA A 384 -3.59 5.99 -1.33
C ALA A 384 -3.96 4.49 -1.21
N GLY A 385 -2.99 3.63 -0.92
CA GLY A 385 -3.20 2.21 -0.64
C GLY A 385 -3.91 1.96 0.68
N VAL A 386 -3.30 2.43 1.78
CA VAL A 386 -3.78 2.23 3.15
C VAL A 386 -5.20 2.76 3.37
N TYR A 387 -5.48 3.98 2.88
CA TYR A 387 -6.79 4.62 2.99
C TYR A 387 -7.72 4.30 1.81
N SER A 388 -7.60 3.09 1.26
CA SER A 388 -8.54 2.56 0.27
C SER A 388 -9.17 1.25 0.72
N ARG A 389 -10.28 0.87 0.06
CA ARG A 389 -11.01 -0.38 0.32
C ARG A 389 -10.30 -1.64 -0.16
N ARG A 390 -9.12 -1.53 -0.78
CA ARG A 390 -8.37 -2.67 -1.32
C ARG A 390 -7.67 -3.47 -0.22
N ALA A 391 -7.48 -4.77 -0.46
CA ALA A 391 -6.54 -5.57 0.31
C ALA A 391 -5.10 -5.21 -0.10
N LEU A 392 -4.18 -5.20 0.87
CA LEU A 392 -2.79 -4.80 0.65
C LEU A 392 -1.89 -5.98 1.00
N ILE A 393 -1.08 -6.46 0.05
CA ILE A 393 -0.18 -7.59 0.28
C ILE A 393 0.97 -7.16 1.19
N THR A 394 1.20 -7.85 2.30
CA THR A 394 2.20 -7.45 3.31
C THR A 394 3.32 -8.46 3.49
N GLN A 395 3.19 -9.65 2.90
CA GLN A 395 4.22 -10.70 2.93
C GLN A 395 4.11 -11.57 1.67
N LEU A 396 5.28 -11.98 1.16
CA LEU A 396 5.45 -12.92 0.07
C LEU A 396 6.24 -14.13 0.59
N ASP A 397 5.92 -15.33 0.13
CA ASP A 397 6.62 -16.60 0.40
C ASP A 397 6.83 -16.93 1.90
N GLY A 398 6.02 -16.36 2.80
CA GLY A 398 6.21 -16.49 4.24
C GLY A 398 7.46 -15.77 4.76
N ASP A 399 8.08 -14.91 3.95
CA ASP A 399 9.34 -14.25 4.25
C ASP A 399 9.13 -12.75 4.46
N THR A 400 9.28 -12.29 5.70
CA THR A 400 9.29 -10.84 6.01
C THR A 400 10.51 -10.12 5.42
N GLY A 401 11.57 -10.85 5.06
CA GLY A 401 12.80 -10.35 4.43
C GLY A 401 12.63 -9.91 2.98
N LYS A 402 11.57 -10.34 2.28
CA LYS A 402 11.24 -9.89 0.92
C LYS A 402 11.09 -8.38 0.81
N ALA A 403 10.64 -7.70 1.88
CA ALA A 403 10.57 -6.25 1.91
C ALA A 403 11.96 -5.61 1.85
N SER A 404 12.92 -6.15 2.61
CA SER A 404 14.32 -5.69 2.56
C SER A 404 14.97 -5.98 1.21
N GLN A 405 14.69 -7.13 0.61
CA GLN A 405 15.16 -7.47 -0.73
C GLN A 405 14.58 -6.51 -1.78
N ALA A 406 13.29 -6.19 -1.70
CA ALA A 406 12.66 -5.23 -2.60
C ALA A 406 13.25 -3.82 -2.44
N ARG A 407 13.63 -3.39 -1.23
CA ARG A 407 14.35 -2.11 -1.03
C ARG A 407 15.71 -2.09 -1.73
N GLN A 408 16.40 -3.23 -1.77
CA GLN A 408 17.73 -3.35 -2.39
C GLN A 408 17.64 -3.49 -3.91
N ASN A 409 16.69 -4.30 -4.38
CA ASN A 409 16.60 -4.75 -5.78
C ASN A 409 15.56 -3.97 -6.60
N GLY A 410 14.74 -3.15 -5.96
CA GLY A 410 13.61 -2.43 -6.57
C GLY A 410 12.35 -3.27 -6.71
N ARG A 411 12.48 -4.58 -7.00
CA ARG A 411 11.38 -5.54 -7.12
C ARG A 411 11.74 -6.92 -6.58
N VAL A 412 10.72 -7.72 -6.30
CA VAL A 412 10.87 -9.12 -5.88
C VAL A 412 9.78 -9.98 -6.53
N ASP A 413 10.09 -11.23 -6.79
CA ASP A 413 9.09 -12.26 -7.08
C ASP A 413 8.44 -12.76 -5.79
N GLY A 414 7.41 -13.61 -5.93
CA GLY A 414 6.88 -14.39 -4.81
C GLY A 414 5.37 -14.54 -4.85
N ILE A 415 4.89 -15.44 -3.99
CA ILE A 415 3.47 -15.74 -3.81
C ILE A 415 3.00 -15.02 -2.54
N PRO A 416 1.91 -14.23 -2.60
CA PRO A 416 1.33 -13.62 -1.41
C PRO A 416 0.98 -14.63 -0.32
N THR A 417 1.47 -14.40 0.89
CA THR A 417 1.19 -15.25 2.08
C THR A 417 0.56 -14.48 3.23
N SER A 418 0.54 -13.14 3.18
CA SER A 418 -0.15 -12.29 4.15
C SER A 418 -0.62 -10.99 3.50
N SER A 419 -1.70 -10.43 4.03
CA SER A 419 -2.24 -9.14 3.61
C SER A 419 -2.88 -8.39 4.78
N SER A 420 -2.98 -7.06 4.65
CA SER A 420 -4.05 -6.32 5.31
C SER A 420 -5.31 -6.48 4.45
N SER A 421 -6.26 -7.30 4.92
CA SER A 421 -7.49 -7.61 4.18
C SER A 421 -8.30 -6.35 3.82
N SER A 422 -9.21 -6.51 2.86
CA SER A 422 -10.13 -5.44 2.46
C SER A 422 -10.91 -4.94 3.69
N PRO A 423 -10.85 -3.63 4.02
CA PRO A 423 -11.57 -3.09 5.17
C PRO A 423 -13.09 -3.22 5.04
N THR A 424 -13.62 -3.13 3.81
CA THR A 424 -15.05 -3.34 3.52
C THR A 424 -15.49 -4.75 3.91
N LEU A 425 -14.70 -5.76 3.54
CA LEU A 425 -14.97 -7.15 3.89
C LEU A 425 -14.82 -7.39 5.39
N MET A 426 -13.77 -6.84 6.01
CA MET A 426 -13.56 -6.92 7.46
C MET A 426 -14.73 -6.31 8.24
N ALA A 427 -15.16 -5.10 7.90
CA ALA A 427 -16.28 -4.43 8.53
C ALA A 427 -17.57 -5.27 8.42
N SER A 428 -17.87 -5.76 7.22
CA SER A 428 -19.04 -6.63 6.98
C SER A 428 -18.99 -7.91 7.80
N MET A 429 -17.81 -8.52 7.94
CA MET A 429 -17.62 -9.73 8.75
C MET A 429 -17.76 -9.44 10.26
N LEU A 430 -17.19 -8.36 10.75
CA LEU A 430 -17.28 -7.95 12.15
C LEU A 430 -18.73 -7.63 12.56
N GLU A 431 -19.50 -6.98 11.69
CA GLU A 431 -20.93 -6.73 11.91
C GLU A 431 -21.75 -8.03 11.85
N SER A 432 -21.48 -8.89 10.88
CA SER A 432 -22.17 -10.18 10.74
C SER A 432 -21.88 -11.14 11.91
N LEU A 433 -20.69 -11.02 12.52
CA LEU A 433 -20.30 -11.79 13.70
C LEU A 433 -21.16 -11.44 14.93
N ASP A 434 -21.83 -10.28 14.92
CA ASP A 434 -22.80 -9.87 15.94
C ASP A 434 -22.17 -9.93 17.34
N VAL A 435 -21.06 -9.20 17.52
CA VAL A 435 -20.36 -9.10 18.80
C VAL A 435 -21.11 -8.15 19.73
N HIS A 436 -21.13 -8.49 21.02
CA HIS A 436 -21.72 -7.66 22.08
C HIS A 436 -20.68 -7.44 23.17
N ASP A 437 -20.85 -6.37 23.95
CA ASP A 437 -19.95 -6.04 25.05
C ASP A 437 -19.79 -7.23 26.02
N GLY A 438 -18.55 -7.52 26.41
CA GLY A 438 -18.22 -8.64 27.29
C GLY A 438 -18.05 -10.00 26.60
N HIS A 439 -18.29 -10.11 25.29
CA HIS A 439 -17.95 -11.32 24.53
C HIS A 439 -16.45 -11.56 24.45
N THR A 440 -16.05 -12.83 24.56
CA THR A 440 -14.69 -13.28 24.23
C THR A 440 -14.61 -13.76 22.78
N VAL A 441 -13.55 -13.36 22.08
CA VAL A 441 -13.37 -13.64 20.64
C VAL A 441 -12.06 -14.37 20.40
N LEU A 442 -12.15 -15.47 19.66
CA LEU A 442 -11.02 -16.12 19.02
C LEU A 442 -10.93 -15.66 17.56
N GLU A 443 -9.85 -15.00 17.21
CA GLU A 443 -9.48 -14.69 15.85
C GLU A 443 -8.41 -15.66 15.33
N ILE A 444 -8.57 -16.14 14.09
CA ILE A 444 -7.57 -16.91 13.37
C ILE A 444 -7.09 -16.11 12.15
N GLY A 445 -5.82 -15.73 12.15
CA GLY A 445 -5.17 -14.92 11.11
C GLY A 445 -4.73 -13.55 11.62
N VAL A 446 -3.85 -13.49 12.64
CA VAL A 446 -3.31 -12.22 13.19
C VAL A 446 -2.83 -11.30 12.07
N GLY A 447 -2.04 -11.84 11.12
CA GLY A 447 -1.55 -11.10 9.96
C GLY A 447 -0.85 -9.79 10.33
N THR A 448 -1.47 -8.66 9.95
CA THR A 448 -0.93 -7.33 10.25
C THR A 448 -1.16 -6.87 11.69
N GLY A 449 -2.15 -7.46 12.39
CA GLY A 449 -2.65 -7.07 13.71
C GLY A 449 -3.84 -6.12 13.68
N TYR A 450 -4.27 -5.64 12.51
CA TYR A 450 -5.30 -4.59 12.41
C TYR A 450 -6.66 -5.04 12.97
N ASN A 451 -7.13 -6.22 12.58
CA ASN A 451 -8.43 -6.74 13.02
C ASN A 451 -8.44 -7.07 14.53
N ALA A 452 -7.35 -7.65 15.05
CA ALA A 452 -7.14 -7.81 16.48
C ALA A 452 -7.21 -6.47 17.23
N GLY A 453 -6.69 -5.39 16.65
CA GLY A 453 -6.79 -4.03 17.19
C GLY A 453 -8.23 -3.51 17.22
N LEU A 454 -8.99 -3.71 16.14
CA LEU A 454 -10.42 -3.36 16.09
C LEU A 454 -11.23 -4.12 17.15
N LEU A 455 -11.00 -5.43 17.28
CA LEU A 455 -11.63 -6.25 18.30
C LEU A 455 -11.24 -5.81 19.72
N ALA A 456 -9.97 -5.52 19.95
CA ALA A 456 -9.46 -5.08 21.26
C ALA A 456 -10.01 -3.70 21.65
N HIS A 457 -10.21 -2.80 20.68
CA HIS A 457 -10.92 -1.54 20.89
C HIS A 457 -12.38 -1.80 21.28
N ARG A 458 -13.09 -2.63 20.52
CA ARG A 458 -14.53 -2.87 20.71
C ARG A 458 -14.87 -3.61 22.00
N LEU A 459 -14.06 -4.58 22.39
CA LEU A 459 -14.37 -5.55 23.47
C LEU A 459 -13.43 -5.48 24.66
N GLY A 460 -12.33 -4.74 24.56
CA GLY A 460 -11.22 -4.77 25.51
C GLY A 460 -10.21 -5.87 25.17
N ALA A 461 -8.92 -5.57 25.32
CA ALA A 461 -7.82 -6.45 24.95
C ALA A 461 -7.88 -7.84 25.62
N ASP A 462 -8.29 -7.91 26.89
CA ASP A 462 -8.37 -9.17 27.65
C ASP A 462 -9.40 -10.16 27.07
N ASN A 463 -10.36 -9.68 26.28
CA ASN A 463 -11.40 -10.51 25.66
C ASN A 463 -11.02 -11.02 24.27
N VAL A 464 -9.84 -10.67 23.76
CA VAL A 464 -9.39 -11.02 22.41
C VAL A 464 -8.21 -11.98 22.46
N THR A 465 -8.36 -13.11 21.77
CA THR A 465 -7.30 -14.07 21.49
C THR A 465 -7.13 -14.17 19.99
N SER A 466 -5.94 -13.92 19.46
CA SER A 466 -5.66 -13.95 18.01
C SER A 466 -4.45 -14.83 17.70
N LEU A 467 -4.62 -15.78 16.78
CA LEU A 467 -3.64 -16.81 16.44
C LEU A 467 -3.15 -16.67 15.00
N ASP A 468 -1.86 -16.91 14.77
CA ASP A 468 -1.28 -17.06 13.43
C ASP A 468 -0.15 -18.08 13.48
N VAL A 469 0.06 -18.84 12.40
CA VAL A 469 1.14 -19.84 12.36
C VAL A 469 2.52 -19.18 12.20
N ASP A 470 2.55 -17.94 11.71
CA ASP A 470 3.79 -17.20 11.49
C ASP A 470 4.23 -16.40 12.73
N ALA A 471 5.25 -16.90 13.41
CA ALA A 471 5.81 -16.24 14.59
C ALA A 471 6.36 -14.82 14.32
N ALA A 472 6.82 -14.54 13.09
CA ALA A 472 7.31 -13.21 12.73
C ALA A 472 6.13 -12.22 12.60
N LEU A 473 5.03 -12.63 11.98
CA LEU A 473 3.82 -11.80 11.90
C LEU A 473 3.22 -11.53 13.29
N VAL A 474 3.12 -12.56 14.14
CA VAL A 474 2.66 -12.41 15.53
C VAL A 474 3.50 -11.38 16.30
N SER A 475 4.83 -11.44 16.14
CA SER A 475 5.75 -10.51 16.81
C SER A 475 5.61 -9.07 16.29
N LEU A 476 5.45 -8.89 14.98
CA LEU A 476 5.20 -7.58 14.37
C LEU A 476 3.85 -7.00 14.80
N ALA A 477 2.79 -7.80 14.78
CA ALA A 477 1.46 -7.40 15.23
C ALA A 477 1.45 -6.98 16.70
N ARG A 478 2.12 -7.75 17.57
CA ARG A 478 2.29 -7.39 18.99
C ARG A 478 2.93 -6.02 19.16
N THR A 479 4.01 -5.76 18.44
CA THR A 479 4.71 -4.47 18.49
C THR A 479 3.81 -3.31 18.05
N ARG A 480 3.00 -3.51 17.01
CA ARG A 480 2.07 -2.48 16.48
C ARG A 480 0.91 -2.22 17.43
N LEU A 481 0.34 -3.27 18.02
CA LEU A 481 -0.74 -3.18 19.00
C LEU A 481 -0.27 -2.49 20.30
N ASP A 482 0.92 -2.86 20.79
CA ASP A 482 1.52 -2.27 21.99
C ASP A 482 1.70 -0.75 21.88
N VAL A 483 2.09 -0.27 20.68
CA VAL A 483 2.23 1.16 20.38
C VAL A 483 0.90 1.90 20.51
N LEU A 484 -0.22 1.24 20.21
CA LEU A 484 -1.57 1.79 20.34
C LEU A 484 -2.19 1.52 21.72
N GLY A 485 -1.45 0.86 22.63
CA GLY A 485 -1.93 0.53 23.97
C GLY A 485 -2.78 -0.73 24.05
N TYR A 486 -2.95 -1.49 22.96
CA TYR A 486 -3.69 -2.76 22.96
C TYR A 486 -2.77 -3.93 23.25
N ARG A 487 -3.16 -4.80 24.19
CA ARG A 487 -2.39 -6.00 24.57
C ARG A 487 -3.24 -7.28 24.56
N PRO A 488 -3.88 -7.65 23.44
CA PRO A 488 -4.64 -8.90 23.38
C PRO A 488 -3.72 -10.12 23.48
N HIS A 489 -4.28 -11.31 23.74
CA HIS A 489 -3.49 -12.54 23.72
C HIS A 489 -3.15 -12.91 22.27
N LEU A 490 -1.87 -12.78 21.91
CA LEU A 490 -1.35 -13.15 20.59
C LEU A 490 -0.42 -14.34 20.70
N GLU A 491 -0.65 -15.36 19.88
CA GLU A 491 0.12 -16.60 19.94
C GLU A 491 0.44 -17.15 18.55
N ALA A 492 1.68 -17.63 18.40
CA ALA A 492 2.13 -18.32 17.21
C ALA A 492 1.71 -19.80 17.31
N ALA A 493 0.58 -20.15 16.69
CA ALA A 493 -0.04 -21.47 16.84
C ALA A 493 -0.83 -21.87 15.58
N ASP A 494 -1.10 -23.17 15.46
CA ASP A 494 -2.01 -23.67 14.44
C ASP A 494 -3.45 -23.28 14.79
N GLY A 495 -4.01 -22.35 14.00
CA GLY A 495 -5.38 -21.88 14.15
C GLY A 495 -6.43 -22.98 14.07
N ALA A 496 -6.15 -24.12 13.41
CA ALA A 496 -7.07 -25.25 13.37
C ALA A 496 -7.35 -25.84 14.77
N LYS A 497 -6.38 -25.73 15.68
CA LYS A 497 -6.48 -26.23 17.06
C LYS A 497 -7.17 -25.27 18.02
N GLY A 498 -7.41 -24.02 17.59
CA GLY A 498 -7.94 -22.97 18.46
C GLY A 498 -7.02 -22.69 19.65
N CYS A 499 -7.60 -22.16 20.74
CA CYS A 499 -6.87 -21.87 21.99
C CYS A 499 -7.69 -22.34 23.19
N ALA A 500 -7.67 -23.65 23.46
CA ALA A 500 -8.47 -24.27 24.52
C ALA A 500 -8.22 -23.67 25.91
N ALA A 501 -7.00 -23.20 26.19
CA ALA A 501 -6.63 -22.58 27.47
C ALA A 501 -7.36 -21.24 27.74
N ARG A 502 -7.90 -20.60 26.70
CA ARG A 502 -8.58 -19.30 26.76
C ARG A 502 -10.08 -19.41 26.44
N GLY A 503 -10.50 -20.54 25.91
CA GLY A 503 -11.91 -20.83 25.66
C GLY A 503 -12.69 -21.14 26.95
N PRO A 504 -14.03 -21.31 26.84
CA PRO A 504 -14.80 -21.23 25.60
C PRO A 504 -15.08 -19.79 25.17
N PHE A 505 -15.18 -19.56 23.86
CA PHE A 505 -15.39 -18.26 23.22
C PHE A 505 -16.86 -18.00 22.90
N ASP A 506 -17.27 -16.73 22.93
CA ASP A 506 -18.57 -16.31 22.43
C ASP A 506 -18.58 -16.21 20.90
N ARG A 507 -17.45 -15.86 20.30
CA ARG A 507 -17.29 -15.68 18.85
C ARG A 507 -15.97 -16.27 18.37
N VAL A 508 -16.00 -16.90 17.21
CA VAL A 508 -14.82 -17.35 16.48
C VAL A 508 -14.85 -16.72 15.08
N LEU A 509 -13.76 -16.09 14.69
CA LEU A 509 -13.62 -15.40 13.41
C LEU A 509 -12.33 -15.85 12.73
N ALA A 510 -12.41 -16.26 11.47
CA ALA A 510 -11.22 -16.53 10.67
C ALA A 510 -11.08 -15.49 9.54
N THR A 511 -9.89 -14.90 9.43
CA THR A 511 -9.45 -14.02 8.34
C THR A 511 -8.46 -14.74 7.43
N VAL A 512 -8.57 -16.07 7.37
CA VAL A 512 -7.80 -17.00 6.56
C VAL A 512 -8.72 -18.15 6.10
N GLY A 513 -8.55 -18.62 4.87
CA GLY A 513 -9.38 -19.64 4.24
C GLY A 513 -9.11 -21.04 4.76
N PHE A 514 -10.17 -21.74 5.17
CA PHE A 514 -10.13 -23.14 5.60
C PHE A 514 -10.95 -24.03 4.67
N ASP A 515 -10.45 -25.23 4.33
CA ASP A 515 -11.23 -26.20 3.56
C ASP A 515 -12.45 -26.73 4.33
N ARG A 516 -12.32 -26.79 5.66
CA ARG A 516 -13.33 -27.29 6.60
C ARG A 516 -13.26 -26.53 7.91
N ILE A 517 -14.39 -26.49 8.61
CA ILE A 517 -14.46 -25.92 9.95
C ILE A 517 -13.92 -26.97 10.93
N PRO A 518 -12.86 -26.66 11.70
CA PRO A 518 -12.32 -27.57 12.69
C PRO A 518 -13.34 -27.89 13.79
N ALA A 519 -13.39 -29.16 14.22
CA ALA A 519 -14.26 -29.58 15.32
C ALA A 519 -13.88 -28.87 16.63
N GLU A 520 -12.58 -28.60 16.81
CA GLU A 520 -12.02 -27.88 17.94
C GLU A 520 -12.65 -26.49 18.11
N TRP A 521 -13.02 -25.80 17.02
CA TRP A 521 -13.68 -24.50 17.11
C TRP A 521 -15.08 -24.60 17.71
N ILE A 522 -15.83 -25.66 17.34
CA ILE A 522 -17.17 -25.92 17.84
C ILE A 522 -17.11 -26.28 19.33
N GLU A 523 -16.17 -27.13 19.73
CA GLU A 523 -15.94 -27.52 21.11
C GLU A 523 -15.57 -26.31 21.99
N GLN A 524 -14.71 -25.44 21.47
CA GLN A 524 -14.23 -24.25 22.15
C GLN A 524 -15.17 -23.04 22.05
N THR A 525 -16.34 -23.17 21.42
CA THR A 525 -17.35 -22.10 21.36
C THR A 525 -18.49 -22.40 22.32
N LYS A 526 -19.01 -21.38 23.01
CA LYS A 526 -20.16 -21.53 23.91
C LYS A 526 -21.43 -21.88 23.11
N PRO A 527 -22.39 -22.62 23.69
CA PRO A 527 -23.73 -22.73 23.11
C PRO A 527 -24.33 -21.33 22.88
N GLY A 528 -24.89 -21.10 21.69
CA GLY A 528 -25.34 -19.79 21.21
C GLY A 528 -24.23 -18.90 20.63
N GLY A 529 -22.96 -19.29 20.75
CA GLY A 529 -21.83 -18.59 20.15
C GLY A 529 -21.79 -18.75 18.63
N LYS A 530 -21.09 -17.83 17.95
CA LYS A 530 -21.05 -17.77 16.47
C LYS A 530 -19.65 -18.04 15.93
N ILE A 531 -19.58 -18.75 14.81
CA ILE A 531 -18.36 -19.02 14.05
C ILE A 531 -18.54 -18.40 12.66
N LEU A 532 -17.66 -17.49 12.29
CA LEU A 532 -17.60 -16.89 10.96
C LEU A 532 -16.28 -17.25 10.27
N VAL A 533 -16.39 -17.92 9.13
CA VAL A 533 -15.22 -18.49 8.44
C VAL A 533 -15.37 -18.42 6.92
N PRO A 534 -14.33 -18.01 6.19
CA PRO A 534 -14.23 -18.23 4.76
C PRO A 534 -13.88 -19.71 4.49
N VAL A 535 -14.85 -20.44 3.93
CA VAL A 535 -14.64 -21.80 3.46
C VAL A 535 -13.97 -21.74 2.07
N ASP A 536 -12.78 -22.30 1.94
CA ASP A 536 -11.99 -22.34 0.71
C ASP A 536 -11.75 -23.78 0.25
N ARG A 537 -12.47 -24.20 -0.80
CA ARG A 537 -12.40 -25.55 -1.37
C ARG A 537 -11.28 -25.64 -2.42
N HIS A 538 -10.04 -25.33 -2.01
CA HIS A 538 -8.81 -25.35 -2.83
C HIS A 538 -8.83 -24.42 -4.05
N GLY A 539 -9.04 -23.13 -3.82
CA GLY A 539 -8.94 -22.08 -4.85
C GLY A 539 -10.30 -21.51 -5.25
N THR A 540 -11.38 -22.23 -4.96
CA THR A 540 -12.76 -21.72 -5.07
C THR A 540 -13.19 -21.04 -3.78
N GLY A 541 -12.47 -19.97 -3.42
CA GLY A 541 -12.75 -19.14 -2.26
C GLY A 541 -14.03 -18.31 -2.38
N GLY A 542 -14.31 -17.48 -1.36
CA GLY A 542 -15.44 -16.55 -1.36
C GLY A 542 -16.65 -17.00 -0.56
N LEU A 543 -16.64 -18.18 0.05
CA LEU A 543 -17.78 -18.77 0.77
C LEU A 543 -17.74 -18.39 2.26
N LEU A 544 -18.42 -17.31 2.65
CA LEU A 544 -18.48 -16.89 4.04
C LEU A 544 -19.59 -17.61 4.80
N ALA A 545 -19.25 -18.61 5.63
CA ALA A 545 -20.20 -19.34 6.46
C ALA A 545 -20.32 -18.70 7.84
N LEU A 546 -21.55 -18.38 8.26
CA LEU A 546 -21.88 -17.91 9.61
C LEU A 546 -22.71 -18.97 10.32
N LEU A 547 -22.09 -19.67 11.28
CA LEU A 547 -22.73 -20.75 12.02
C LEU A 547 -22.96 -20.36 13.48
N THR A 548 -24.06 -20.86 14.05
CA THR A 548 -24.33 -20.80 15.49
C THR A 548 -24.10 -22.16 16.11
N VAL A 549 -23.36 -22.20 17.22
CA VAL A 549 -23.11 -23.42 17.98
C VAL A 549 -24.33 -23.73 18.83
N THR A 550 -24.82 -24.96 18.74
CA THR A 550 -25.91 -25.50 19.54
C THR A 550 -25.41 -26.72 20.30
N GLU A 551 -25.99 -26.97 21.47
CA GLU A 551 -25.66 -28.14 22.28
C GLU A 551 -26.92 -29.00 22.45
N ASP A 552 -26.81 -30.29 22.17
CA ASP A 552 -27.85 -31.24 22.53
C ASP A 552 -27.78 -31.52 24.02
N GLY A 553 -28.72 -30.95 24.78
CA GLY A 553 -28.79 -31.07 26.23
C GLY A 553 -28.91 -32.50 26.76
N LYS A 554 -29.23 -33.50 25.93
CA LYS A 554 -29.23 -34.92 26.32
C LYS A 554 -27.88 -35.62 26.11
N ALA A 555 -27.09 -35.18 25.14
CA ALA A 555 -25.84 -35.83 24.73
C ALA A 555 -24.58 -35.01 25.07
N GLN A 556 -24.73 -33.78 25.59
CA GLN A 556 -23.64 -32.81 25.82
C GLN A 556 -22.72 -32.64 24.59
N ARG A 557 -23.31 -32.82 23.40
CA ARG A 557 -22.59 -32.76 22.13
C ARG A 557 -22.91 -31.45 21.44
N LYS A 558 -21.86 -30.71 21.07
CA LYS A 558 -21.97 -29.45 20.33
C LYS A 558 -21.93 -29.71 18.83
N ARG A 559 -22.74 -28.94 18.10
CA ARG A 559 -22.76 -28.86 16.63
C ARG A 559 -22.90 -27.41 16.20
N ALA A 560 -22.43 -27.07 15.01
CA ALA A 560 -22.57 -25.72 14.45
C ALA A 560 -23.50 -25.75 13.24
N GLN A 561 -24.41 -24.78 13.14
CA GLN A 561 -25.35 -24.70 12.03
C GLN A 561 -25.64 -23.25 11.64
N GLY A 562 -25.72 -22.96 10.35
CA GLY A 562 -26.07 -21.63 9.86
C GLY A 562 -25.97 -21.48 8.35
N GLY A 563 -26.01 -20.24 7.88
CA GLY A 563 -26.10 -19.90 6.46
C GLY A 563 -24.82 -19.29 5.89
N PHE A 564 -24.84 -19.00 4.59
CA PHE A 564 -23.78 -18.24 3.92
C PHE A 564 -24.16 -16.77 3.76
N LEU A 565 -23.20 -15.88 4.01
CA LEU A 565 -23.38 -14.45 3.82
C LEU A 565 -23.49 -14.08 2.32
N PRO A 566 -24.20 -12.99 1.96
CA PRO A 566 -24.35 -12.55 0.58
C PRO A 566 -23.03 -12.11 -0.07
N GLY A 567 -22.10 -11.56 0.72
CA GLY A 567 -20.78 -11.12 0.25
C GLY A 567 -19.83 -12.27 -0.07
N THR A 568 -18.81 -12.01 -0.88
CA THR A 568 -17.70 -12.93 -1.13
C THR A 568 -16.48 -12.55 -0.30
N GLY A 569 -15.87 -13.52 0.39
CA GLY A 569 -14.61 -13.33 1.14
C GLY A 569 -13.45 -14.13 0.56
N PHE A 570 -12.61 -13.50 -0.26
CA PHE A 570 -11.38 -14.11 -0.77
C PHE A 570 -10.24 -13.86 0.21
N PHE A 571 -9.86 -14.91 0.93
CA PHE A 571 -8.75 -14.90 1.86
C PHE A 571 -7.67 -15.88 1.40
N MET A 572 -6.44 -15.66 1.87
CA MET A 572 -5.35 -16.61 1.63
C MET A 572 -5.69 -17.96 2.29
N PRO A 573 -5.40 -19.11 1.67
CA PRO A 573 -5.61 -20.40 2.30
C PRO A 573 -4.63 -20.61 3.47
N VAL A 574 -5.03 -21.41 4.45
CA VAL A 574 -4.14 -21.86 5.54
C VAL A 574 -2.85 -22.49 5.01
N ARG A 575 -1.72 -22.17 5.66
CA ARG A 575 -0.38 -22.59 5.17
C ARG A 575 -0.17 -24.09 5.14
N ALA A 576 -0.85 -24.86 6.00
CA ALA A 576 -0.83 -26.32 5.95
C ALA A 576 -1.28 -26.86 4.57
N ASN A 577 -2.08 -26.10 3.82
CA ASN A 577 -2.53 -26.42 2.47
C ASN A 577 -1.65 -25.82 1.35
N GLN A 578 -0.66 -24.97 1.68
CA GLN A 578 0.25 -24.34 0.70
C GLN A 578 1.42 -25.26 0.27
N GLY A 579 1.56 -26.44 0.88
CA GLY A 579 2.52 -27.47 0.46
C GLY A 579 2.12 -28.23 -0.82
N ALA A 580 0.95 -27.93 -1.40
CA ALA A 580 0.57 -28.45 -2.70
C ALA A 580 1.33 -27.71 -3.80
N THR A 581 2.10 -28.44 -4.62
CA THR A 581 2.71 -27.92 -5.85
C THR A 581 1.67 -27.09 -6.62
N PRO A 582 1.94 -25.82 -7.00
CA PRO A 582 1.02 -25.05 -7.81
C PRO A 582 0.61 -25.88 -9.02
N SER A 583 -0.69 -26.08 -9.20
CA SER A 583 -1.20 -26.92 -10.28
C SER A 583 -0.91 -26.22 -11.61
N ARG A 584 0.15 -26.65 -12.29
CA ARG A 584 0.59 -26.04 -13.55
C ARG A 584 -0.39 -26.40 -14.66
N VAL A 585 -0.65 -25.42 -15.53
CA VAL A 585 -1.31 -25.69 -16.82
C VAL A 585 -0.46 -26.73 -17.57
N PRO A 586 -1.03 -27.88 -17.96
CA PRO A 586 -0.27 -28.91 -18.61
C PRO A 586 0.13 -28.46 -20.02
N SER A 587 1.35 -28.77 -20.45
CA SER A 587 1.79 -28.55 -21.83
C SER A 587 1.19 -29.63 -22.74
N VAL A 588 -0.04 -29.41 -23.20
CA VAL A 588 -0.75 -30.31 -24.12
C VAL A 588 -1.01 -29.64 -25.46
N ASP A 589 -0.90 -30.41 -26.52
CA ASP A 589 -1.25 -29.99 -27.89
C ASP A 589 -2.76 -30.19 -28.09
N LEU A 590 -3.53 -29.13 -27.86
CA LEU A 590 -5.00 -29.18 -27.92
C LEU A 590 -5.53 -29.56 -29.30
N ASP A 591 -4.79 -29.28 -30.37
CA ASP A 591 -5.21 -29.60 -31.74
C ASP A 591 -5.16 -31.11 -32.03
N LYS A 592 -4.46 -31.88 -31.19
CA LYS A 592 -4.40 -33.35 -31.26
C LYS A 592 -5.38 -34.04 -30.31
N LEU A 593 -6.13 -33.28 -29.52
CA LEU A 593 -7.08 -33.82 -28.54
C LEU A 593 -8.51 -33.69 -29.05
N ALA A 594 -9.34 -34.67 -28.70
CA ALA A 594 -10.77 -34.58 -28.95
C ALA A 594 -11.38 -33.49 -28.04
N SER A 595 -12.07 -32.53 -28.66
CA SER A 595 -12.89 -31.54 -27.95
C SER A 595 -14.36 -31.96 -27.92
N ARG A 596 -15.12 -31.38 -26.98
CA ARG A 596 -16.58 -31.49 -26.90
C ARG A 596 -17.20 -30.10 -26.79
N ARG A 597 -18.36 -29.89 -27.40
CA ARG A 597 -19.15 -28.67 -27.18
C ARG A 597 -19.81 -28.69 -25.79
N THR A 598 -19.84 -27.55 -25.13
CA THR A 598 -20.54 -27.36 -23.85
C THR A 598 -21.51 -26.18 -23.94
N GLU A 599 -22.59 -26.24 -23.18
CA GLU A 599 -23.52 -25.11 -22.99
C GLU A 599 -23.20 -24.30 -21.73
N LEU A 600 -22.28 -24.77 -20.90
CA LEU A 600 -21.84 -24.08 -19.69
C LEU A 600 -20.72 -23.09 -20.04
N PRO A 601 -20.93 -21.78 -19.86
CA PRO A 601 -19.86 -20.80 -20.01
C PRO A 601 -18.80 -20.93 -18.90
N ALA A 602 -17.54 -20.66 -19.22
CA ALA A 602 -16.44 -20.73 -18.25
C ALA A 602 -16.56 -19.74 -17.10
N ASP A 603 -17.02 -18.53 -17.40
CA ASP A 603 -17.25 -17.47 -16.42
C ASP A 603 -18.34 -17.85 -15.41
N LEU A 604 -19.40 -18.57 -15.82
CA LEU A 604 -20.41 -19.04 -14.88
C LEU A 604 -19.84 -19.99 -13.81
N ALA A 605 -18.82 -20.78 -14.17
CA ALA A 605 -18.15 -21.73 -13.28
C ALA A 605 -16.98 -21.11 -12.48
N THR A 606 -16.44 -19.96 -12.90
CA THR A 606 -15.20 -19.38 -12.33
C THR A 606 -15.35 -17.95 -11.80
N SER A 607 -16.41 -17.24 -12.19
CA SER A 607 -16.69 -15.88 -11.75
C SER A 607 -17.41 -15.87 -10.40
N PRO A 608 -16.88 -15.19 -9.39
CA PRO A 608 -17.48 -15.17 -8.06
C PRO A 608 -18.74 -14.29 -7.94
N ARG A 609 -19.04 -13.53 -9.00
CA ARG A 609 -20.30 -12.77 -9.14
C ARG A 609 -21.48 -13.68 -9.46
N GLU A 610 -21.20 -14.86 -10.00
CA GLU A 610 -22.22 -15.78 -10.46
C GLU A 610 -22.66 -16.71 -9.34
N SER A 611 -23.97 -16.89 -9.21
CA SER A 611 -24.56 -17.74 -8.16
C SER A 611 -24.21 -19.22 -8.36
N PHE A 612 -23.92 -19.63 -9.59
CA PHE A 612 -23.53 -21.01 -9.87
C PHE A 612 -22.11 -21.32 -9.38
N GLN A 613 -21.15 -20.40 -9.47
CA GLN A 613 -19.77 -20.64 -9.01
C GLN A 613 -19.75 -21.09 -7.54
N PHE A 614 -20.59 -20.51 -6.68
CA PHE A 614 -20.79 -20.94 -5.29
C PHE A 614 -21.19 -22.43 -5.19
N PHE A 615 -22.17 -22.84 -5.99
CA PHE A 615 -22.71 -24.20 -5.96
C PHE A 615 -21.72 -25.21 -6.57
N GLY A 616 -21.11 -24.88 -7.71
CA GLY A 616 -20.08 -25.69 -8.36
C GLY A 616 -18.82 -25.85 -7.51
N ALA A 617 -18.39 -24.79 -6.80
CA ALA A 617 -17.27 -24.84 -5.87
C ALA A 617 -17.48 -25.81 -4.72
N LEU A 618 -18.68 -25.82 -4.12
CA LEU A 618 -19.00 -26.68 -2.99
C LEU A 618 -19.06 -28.16 -3.38
N LEU A 619 -19.67 -28.45 -4.53
CA LEU A 619 -19.89 -29.84 -4.97
C LEU A 619 -18.69 -30.42 -5.73
N VAL A 620 -18.08 -29.67 -6.65
CA VAL A 620 -16.97 -30.20 -7.46
C VAL A 620 -15.64 -30.00 -6.74
N GLY A 621 -15.39 -28.76 -6.29
CA GLY A 621 -14.25 -28.33 -5.48
C GLY A 621 -12.87 -28.76 -5.96
N GLY A 622 -11.82 -28.35 -5.24
CA GLY A 622 -10.50 -28.96 -5.39
C GLY A 622 -9.65 -28.42 -6.56
N PHE A 623 -10.16 -27.46 -7.35
CA PHE A 623 -9.48 -26.97 -8.55
C PHE A 623 -9.13 -25.47 -8.47
N SER A 624 -7.97 -25.14 -9.03
CA SER A 624 -7.54 -23.77 -9.33
C SER A 624 -7.83 -23.44 -10.79
N TRP A 625 -7.91 -22.16 -11.15
CA TRP A 625 -8.10 -21.76 -12.55
C TRP A 625 -7.24 -20.56 -12.96
N VAL A 626 -6.99 -20.47 -14.27
CA VAL A 626 -6.36 -19.32 -14.91
C VAL A 626 -7.05 -19.06 -16.25
N GLN A 627 -7.24 -17.79 -16.59
CA GLN A 627 -7.84 -17.38 -17.86
C GLN A 627 -6.82 -16.62 -18.70
N PHE A 628 -6.78 -16.94 -19.98
CA PHE A 628 -6.00 -16.25 -21.00
C PHE A 628 -6.96 -15.59 -21.98
N THR A 629 -6.96 -14.27 -22.01
CA THR A 629 -7.76 -13.47 -22.95
C THR A 629 -6.82 -12.83 -23.99
N PRO A 630 -6.81 -13.32 -25.23
CA PRO A 630 -5.96 -12.77 -26.29
C PRO A 630 -6.41 -11.35 -26.68
N ARG A 631 -5.47 -10.50 -27.14
CA ARG A 631 -5.77 -9.16 -27.65
C ARG A 631 -6.26 -9.15 -29.10
N ASP A 632 -6.15 -10.28 -29.81
CA ASP A 632 -6.13 -10.31 -31.27
C ASP A 632 -7.33 -11.07 -31.89
N GLY A 633 -8.46 -11.16 -31.18
CA GLY A 633 -9.65 -11.89 -31.65
C GLY A 633 -9.51 -13.41 -31.66
N ALA A 634 -8.47 -13.96 -31.03
CA ALA A 634 -8.33 -15.39 -30.78
C ALA A 634 -9.26 -15.87 -29.63
N PRO A 635 -9.60 -17.17 -29.56
CA PRO A 635 -10.47 -17.70 -28.51
C PRO A 635 -9.94 -17.43 -27.10
N THR A 636 -10.84 -17.08 -26.17
CA THR A 636 -10.51 -17.00 -24.75
C THR A 636 -10.36 -18.41 -24.19
N GLU A 637 -9.25 -18.67 -23.48
CA GLU A 637 -9.00 -19.97 -22.86
C GLU A 637 -9.10 -19.86 -21.34
N THR A 638 -9.87 -20.74 -20.71
CA THR A 638 -9.93 -20.88 -19.25
C THR A 638 -9.48 -22.28 -18.87
N TRP A 639 -8.42 -22.36 -18.09
CA TRP A 639 -7.83 -23.61 -17.65
C TRP A 639 -8.17 -23.88 -16.19
N LEU A 640 -8.64 -25.09 -15.89
CA LEU A 640 -8.85 -25.56 -14.51
C LEU A 640 -7.86 -26.70 -14.24
N THR A 641 -7.22 -26.70 -13.08
CA THR A 641 -6.19 -27.69 -12.72
C THR A 641 -6.33 -28.15 -11.27
N GLN A 642 -5.94 -29.40 -11.01
CA GLN A 642 -5.86 -29.99 -9.68
C GLN A 642 -4.50 -30.64 -9.41
N PRO A 643 -4.07 -30.75 -8.13
CA PRO A 643 -2.86 -31.46 -7.76
C PRO A 643 -2.85 -32.94 -8.17
N SER A 644 -4.03 -33.55 -8.32
CA SER A 644 -4.19 -34.94 -8.82
C SER A 644 -3.75 -35.12 -10.29
N GLY A 645 -3.49 -34.03 -11.00
CA GLY A 645 -3.23 -34.03 -12.44
C GLY A 645 -4.49 -33.96 -13.31
N ALA A 646 -5.68 -33.80 -12.70
CA ALA A 646 -6.91 -33.51 -13.44
C ALA A 646 -6.86 -32.08 -14.00
N TRP A 647 -7.30 -31.91 -15.24
CA TRP A 647 -7.26 -30.62 -15.92
C TRP A 647 -8.40 -30.45 -16.94
N VAL A 648 -8.75 -29.19 -17.18
CA VAL A 648 -9.70 -28.73 -18.20
C VAL A 648 -9.09 -27.56 -18.95
N CYS A 649 -9.29 -27.50 -20.27
CA CYS A 649 -9.20 -26.28 -21.06
C CYS A 649 -10.58 -26.01 -21.66
N HIS A 650 -11.16 -24.86 -21.33
CA HIS A 650 -12.39 -24.36 -21.93
C HIS A 650 -12.03 -23.23 -22.89
N ARG A 651 -12.40 -23.36 -24.17
CA ARG A 651 -12.20 -22.35 -25.21
C ARG A 651 -13.54 -21.73 -25.56
N THR A 652 -13.60 -20.40 -25.52
CA THR A 652 -14.72 -19.63 -26.07
C THR A 652 -14.24 -18.88 -27.29
N ASP A 653 -14.79 -19.23 -28.46
CA ASP A 653 -14.46 -18.55 -29.71
C ASP A 653 -15.16 -17.17 -29.81
N PRO A 654 -14.77 -16.31 -30.79
CA PRO A 654 -15.38 -14.99 -30.96
C PRO A 654 -16.89 -14.99 -31.23
N ASP A 655 -17.43 -16.10 -31.73
CA ASP A 655 -18.86 -16.28 -32.00
C ASP A 655 -19.63 -16.79 -30.76
N GLY A 656 -18.94 -16.96 -29.62
CA GLY A 656 -19.53 -17.39 -28.35
C GLY A 656 -19.76 -18.89 -28.24
N ILE A 657 -19.18 -19.70 -29.13
CA ILE A 657 -19.26 -21.16 -29.03
C ILE A 657 -18.22 -21.65 -28.02
N HIS A 658 -18.69 -22.46 -27.07
CA HIS A 658 -17.85 -23.03 -26.02
C HIS A 658 -17.42 -24.47 -26.35
N GLN A 659 -16.12 -24.71 -26.30
CA GLN A 659 -15.52 -26.03 -26.44
C GLN A 659 -14.73 -26.40 -25.20
N VAL A 660 -14.74 -27.67 -24.83
CA VAL A 660 -14.00 -28.19 -23.69
C VAL A 660 -13.08 -29.34 -24.08
N TYR A 661 -11.88 -29.31 -23.51
CA TYR A 661 -10.87 -30.34 -23.50
C TYR A 661 -10.60 -30.69 -22.04
N GLN A 662 -10.40 -31.96 -21.72
CA GLN A 662 -10.12 -32.36 -20.34
C GLN A 662 -9.33 -33.66 -20.29
N GLY A 663 -8.57 -33.84 -19.21
CA GLY A 663 -7.74 -35.02 -19.00
C GLY A 663 -7.38 -35.23 -17.54
N GLY A 664 -6.70 -36.34 -17.27
CA GLY A 664 -6.34 -36.76 -15.91
C GLY A 664 -7.41 -37.62 -15.23
N PRO A 665 -7.28 -37.87 -13.91
CA PRO A 665 -8.08 -38.86 -13.19
C PRO A 665 -9.54 -38.45 -12.95
N ARG A 666 -9.88 -37.16 -13.06
CA ARG A 666 -11.24 -36.64 -12.92
C ARG A 666 -11.66 -35.86 -14.16
N ARG A 667 -12.93 -35.99 -14.53
CA ARG A 667 -13.56 -35.23 -15.62
C ARG A 667 -14.26 -34.00 -15.03
N LEU A 668 -13.46 -33.03 -14.58
CA LEU A 668 -13.93 -31.89 -13.79
C LEU A 668 -15.04 -31.09 -14.49
N TRP A 669 -14.98 -30.96 -15.82
CA TRP A 669 -16.00 -30.21 -16.54
C TRP A 669 -17.33 -30.95 -16.61
N ASP A 670 -17.29 -32.29 -16.74
CA ASP A 670 -18.52 -33.10 -16.73
C ASP A 670 -19.18 -33.04 -15.34
N GLU A 671 -18.39 -33.02 -14.26
CA GLU A 671 -18.88 -32.81 -12.89
C GLU A 671 -19.51 -31.42 -12.70
N LEU A 672 -18.89 -30.37 -13.28
CA LEU A 672 -19.44 -29.01 -13.27
C LEU A 672 -20.75 -28.90 -14.07
N GLU A 673 -20.84 -29.52 -15.24
CA GLU A 673 -22.07 -29.53 -16.04
C GLU A 673 -23.21 -30.28 -15.33
N SER A 674 -22.91 -31.42 -14.71
CA SER A 674 -23.89 -32.16 -13.90
C SER A 674 -24.39 -31.31 -12.72
N SER A 675 -23.47 -30.63 -12.02
CA SER A 675 -23.81 -29.69 -10.95
C SER A 675 -24.63 -28.50 -11.46
N TYR A 676 -24.34 -28.01 -12.67
CA TYR A 676 -25.09 -26.93 -13.29
C TYR A 676 -26.53 -27.33 -13.61
N GLN A 677 -26.72 -28.52 -14.18
CA GLN A 677 -28.06 -29.07 -14.45
C GLN A 677 -28.86 -29.22 -13.15
N GLU A 678 -28.22 -29.69 -12.08
CA GLU A 678 -28.85 -29.77 -10.76
C GLU A 678 -29.25 -28.39 -10.23
N TRP A 679 -28.34 -27.41 -10.28
CA TRP A 679 -28.63 -26.04 -9.87
C TRP A 679 -29.80 -25.44 -10.64
N VAL A 680 -29.91 -25.71 -11.95
CA VAL A 680 -31.05 -25.30 -12.78
C VAL A 680 -32.34 -25.99 -12.34
N ARG A 681 -32.31 -27.32 -12.07
CA ARG A 681 -33.49 -28.07 -11.57
C ARG A 681 -33.99 -27.55 -10.23
N LEU A 682 -33.09 -27.11 -9.36
CA LEU A 682 -33.42 -26.49 -8.06
C LEU A 682 -33.95 -25.05 -8.18
N GLY A 683 -34.13 -24.54 -9.41
CA GLY A 683 -34.63 -23.18 -9.65
C GLY A 683 -33.58 -22.10 -9.48
N ARG A 684 -32.30 -22.42 -9.72
CA ARG A 684 -31.16 -21.49 -9.65
C ARG A 684 -31.07 -20.77 -8.29
N PRO A 685 -31.05 -21.52 -7.16
CA PRO A 685 -31.02 -20.92 -5.84
C PRO A 685 -29.81 -20.00 -5.64
N GLN A 686 -30.03 -18.86 -5.00
CA GLN A 686 -28.95 -17.97 -4.56
C GLN A 686 -28.27 -18.51 -3.30
N ARG A 687 -27.03 -18.09 -3.06
CA ARG A 687 -26.17 -18.58 -1.95
C ARG A 687 -26.82 -18.51 -0.57
N GLN A 688 -27.64 -17.50 -0.30
CA GLN A 688 -28.26 -17.25 1.01
C GLN A 688 -29.30 -18.32 1.38
N ARG A 689 -29.79 -19.07 0.38
CA ARG A 689 -30.68 -20.22 0.61
C ARG A 689 -29.90 -21.45 1.06
N PHE A 690 -28.59 -21.48 0.90
CA PHE A 690 -27.78 -22.58 1.36
C PHE A 690 -27.34 -22.36 2.81
N GLY A 691 -27.23 -23.47 3.53
CA GLY A 691 -26.61 -23.49 4.84
C GLY A 691 -25.80 -24.74 5.06
N LEU A 692 -25.07 -24.74 6.17
CA LEU A 692 -24.12 -25.77 6.53
C LEU A 692 -24.38 -26.22 7.96
N THR A 693 -24.40 -27.54 8.16
CA THR A 693 -24.37 -28.17 9.48
C THR A 693 -23.04 -28.88 9.65
N VAL A 694 -22.35 -28.61 10.74
CA VAL A 694 -21.09 -29.26 11.12
C VAL A 694 -21.29 -29.99 12.43
N ASP A 695 -21.02 -31.29 12.41
CA ASP A 695 -21.24 -32.18 13.54
C ASP A 695 -20.06 -33.16 13.70
N GLY A 696 -19.12 -32.80 14.57
CA GLY A 696 -17.80 -33.44 14.61
C GLY A 696 -17.03 -33.16 13.31
N THR A 697 -16.66 -34.20 12.58
CA THR A 697 -15.94 -34.08 11.30
C THR A 697 -16.88 -33.99 10.09
N GLU A 698 -18.16 -34.29 10.27
CA GLU A 698 -19.16 -34.29 9.20
C GLU A 698 -19.62 -32.87 8.86
N HIS A 699 -19.67 -32.56 7.57
CA HIS A 699 -20.10 -31.27 7.02
C HIS A 699 -21.24 -31.53 6.03
N THR A 700 -22.45 -31.12 6.38
CA THR A 700 -23.65 -31.32 5.55
C THR A 700 -24.16 -29.99 5.05
N LEU A 701 -24.03 -29.77 3.74
CA LEU A 701 -24.65 -28.66 3.02
C LEU A 701 -26.15 -28.97 2.86
N TRP A 702 -27.00 -27.97 2.98
CA TRP A 702 -28.44 -28.09 2.77
C TRP A 702 -29.01 -26.86 2.09
N LEU A 703 -30.13 -27.03 1.39
CA LEU A 703 -30.91 -25.95 0.78
C LEU A 703 -32.15 -25.66 1.63
N ASP A 704 -32.38 -24.38 1.91
CA ASP A 704 -33.44 -23.76 2.70
C ASP A 704 -33.48 -24.15 4.19
N GLN A 705 -33.37 -25.43 4.51
CA GLN A 705 -33.43 -25.92 5.90
C GLN A 705 -32.61 -27.19 6.14
N PRO A 706 -32.04 -27.37 7.35
CA PRO A 706 -31.14 -28.47 7.67
C PRO A 706 -31.71 -29.86 7.50
N ALA A 707 -33.01 -30.08 7.76
CA ALA A 707 -33.69 -31.36 7.60
C ALA A 707 -34.57 -31.39 6.33
N GLY A 708 -34.20 -30.60 5.33
CA GLY A 708 -34.92 -30.49 4.06
C GLY A 708 -34.68 -31.65 3.10
N ALA A 709 -35.36 -31.61 1.96
CA ALA A 709 -35.27 -32.64 0.92
C ALA A 709 -33.92 -32.65 0.15
N HIS A 710 -33.11 -31.60 0.29
CA HIS A 710 -31.87 -31.43 -0.45
C HIS A 710 -30.69 -31.23 0.51
N GLN A 711 -29.84 -32.25 0.59
CA GLN A 711 -28.66 -32.29 1.44
C GLN A 711 -27.47 -32.91 0.68
N TRP A 712 -26.27 -32.41 0.93
CA TRP A 712 -25.04 -32.92 0.35
C TRP A 712 -23.96 -33.05 1.42
N SER A 713 -23.27 -34.19 1.45
CA SER A 713 -22.11 -34.39 2.33
C SER A 713 -20.87 -33.78 1.68
N LEU A 714 -20.22 -32.83 2.33
CA LEU A 714 -18.95 -32.28 1.87
C LEU A 714 -17.84 -33.27 2.28
N VAL A 715 -17.41 -34.15 1.37
CA VAL A 715 -16.35 -35.16 1.60
C VAL A 715 -14.95 -34.56 1.32
N PRO A 716 -13.88 -34.96 2.06
CA PRO A 716 -12.53 -34.49 1.77
C PRO A 716 -12.07 -35.02 0.41
N GLY A 717 -11.73 -34.13 -0.53
CA GLY A 717 -11.05 -34.52 -1.78
C GLY A 717 -11.85 -35.36 -2.80
N SER A 718 -13.13 -35.65 -2.60
CA SER A 718 -13.99 -36.32 -3.59
C SER A 718 -15.39 -35.70 -3.66
N THR A 719 -16.02 -35.83 -4.82
CA THR A 719 -17.37 -35.35 -5.14
C THR A 719 -18.40 -35.85 -4.10
N PRO A 720 -19.32 -35.01 -3.60
CA PRO A 720 -20.40 -35.43 -2.70
C PRO A 720 -21.25 -36.54 -3.31
N GLU A 721 -21.41 -37.65 -2.59
CA GLU A 721 -22.46 -38.62 -2.89
C GLU A 721 -23.81 -38.03 -2.44
N HIS A 722 -24.79 -37.97 -3.33
CA HIS A 722 -26.15 -37.56 -3.01
C HIS A 722 -26.75 -38.62 -2.06
N ARG A 723 -27.14 -38.21 -0.84
CA ARG A 723 -27.88 -39.07 0.08
C ARG A 723 -29.37 -39.02 -0.19
#